data_AF-A0A369GUD2-F1
#
_entry.id   AF-A0A369GUD2-F1
#
_cell.length_a   1.000
_cell.length_b   1.000
_cell.length_c   1.000
_cell.angle_alpha   90.00
_cell.angle_beta   90.00
_cell.angle_gamma   90.00
#
_symmetry.space_group_name_H-M   'P 1'
#
loop_
_entity.id
_entity.type
_entity.pdbx_description
1 polymer ?
#
loop_
_entity_poly.entity_id
_entity_poly.type
_entity_poly.pdbx_seq_one_letter_code
_entity_poly.pdbx_strand_id
1 'polypeptide(L)'
;MSFPVTPIVAMTNISHSSNCSPPSLLLLPSPPQPATRASLHAAYRVPLTAVLTRLSREHTPQMLVVAVASCVLAPISSDSRPTVLTSCSIRWRSAQALLGKLYDMIAHICAKYDIPAALDSDERGVVDARVILIQHDSRAALKSPLPSQERLSFPDVSNGTVILDLPTFAATVRPWNLIFHTSSESGYRLLTDYLAHAEGRQKILQNQLVTIDSGISFSSQTSTSRDPDYPTSRLNAPEEGRERDNEICDNAIRGFKTVCLGGTFDHLHPGHKLLLQAAVLLLNIPSGNEEPCTIIVGISNDELLSNKQYAEEMQSWDERARSVMAFLATQFNAPTTPSFVTSSADIDHGPATEMRATFCDGAALVRCVDIHDPFGPTITEEAIEAIVVSGETRKGGDAINSKRTARGWRPLEIYEIDVLDATLAEGDTAGGEDRPQTGRSDAANLADKISSTEIRRRKAEARRAPVSYNAAELSTETTLEMEMTDTNGSPSRIAADESAALTMTSPDKVAVSEPEVPSHRSHDPAKNWKRSDPFQFGSRFLTEEDDVFEFNAWDHVETDDAYKEYAESQYEVQRQAPVSDFDKNRFNSNPAKWWNLFYKNNASNFFKNRKWLQQEFPVLAEVSKDDAGPTVVLEIGAGAGNTAFPLLANNKNPHLKIHACDFSKTAVEVMRNHEAYDAKHIQADVWDVSGDSLPPDLDESSVDVAVMIFIFSALSPTEWQRAVRNVHRLLKPGGLVCFRDYGRGDLAQVRFRKGRYLEENFYVRGDGTRVYFFDTDELAKIWSQTNAGDDEESVPMFEIENLQADRRLLVNRAKKLKMYRCWLQGRFRKS
;
A
#
# COMPACT_ATOMS: atom_id res chain seq x y z
N MET A 1 29.95 28.26 -47.33
CA MET A 1 28.85 29.26 -47.27
C MET A 1 28.33 29.25 -45.84
N SER A 2 28.20 30.42 -45.22
CA SER A 2 27.85 30.55 -43.81
C SER A 2 26.33 30.63 -43.67
N PHE A 3 25.71 29.65 -43.01
CA PHE A 3 24.33 29.80 -42.53
C PHE A 3 24.36 30.48 -41.16
N PRO A 4 23.41 31.39 -40.86
CA PRO A 4 23.49 32.25 -39.69
C PRO A 4 23.19 31.49 -38.40
N VAL A 5 23.97 31.77 -37.36
CA VAL A 5 23.58 31.47 -35.97
C VAL A 5 22.51 32.49 -35.58
N THR A 6 21.25 32.08 -35.58
CA THR A 6 20.14 32.91 -35.08
C THR A 6 20.34 33.13 -33.57
N PRO A 7 20.41 34.37 -33.07
CA PRO A 7 20.57 34.60 -31.64
C PRO A 7 19.31 34.17 -30.88
N ILE A 8 19.50 33.59 -29.70
CA ILE A 8 18.41 33.26 -28.78
C ILE A 8 17.67 34.55 -28.43
N VAL A 9 16.38 34.60 -28.75
CA VAL A 9 15.52 35.76 -28.41
C VAL A 9 15.27 35.75 -26.91
N ALA A 10 15.94 36.64 -26.19
CA ALA A 10 15.67 36.87 -24.78
C ALA A 10 14.29 37.54 -24.61
N MET A 11 13.26 36.76 -24.30
CA MET A 11 11.96 37.30 -23.89
C MET A 11 12.05 37.84 -22.47
N THR A 12 12.17 39.16 -22.37
CA THR A 12 11.96 39.91 -21.13
C THR A 12 10.46 39.97 -20.78
N ASN A 13 10.17 40.25 -19.50
CA ASN A 13 8.83 40.52 -18.96
C ASN A 13 7.86 39.32 -18.81
N ILE A 14 8.21 38.38 -17.93
CA ILE A 14 7.21 37.88 -16.96
C ILE A 14 7.56 38.50 -15.61
N SER A 15 6.93 39.65 -15.33
CA SER A 15 7.18 40.41 -14.10
C SER A 15 6.18 40.04 -13.01
N HIS A 16 6.35 38.88 -12.36
CA HIS A 16 5.98 38.60 -10.96
C HIS A 16 6.61 37.26 -10.48
N SER A 17 6.95 37.17 -9.19
CA SER A 17 7.40 35.97 -8.45
C SER A 17 8.45 35.04 -9.12
N SER A 18 9.73 35.43 -9.08
CA SER A 18 10.87 34.55 -9.41
C SER A 18 11.89 34.44 -8.26
N ASN A 19 11.41 34.08 -7.06
CA ASN A 19 12.22 33.98 -5.83
C ASN A 19 12.37 32.51 -5.36
N CYS A 20 12.58 31.59 -6.32
CA CYS A 20 12.75 30.16 -6.05
C CYS A 20 14.17 29.88 -5.54
N SER A 21 14.28 29.32 -4.34
CA SER A 21 15.57 28.86 -3.80
C SER A 21 16.11 27.68 -4.62
N PRO A 22 17.44 27.54 -4.78
CA PRO A 22 18.02 26.39 -5.47
C PRO A 22 17.59 25.05 -4.81
N PRO A 23 17.47 23.95 -5.57
CA PRO A 23 17.09 22.66 -5.01
C PRO A 23 18.13 22.18 -3.98
N SER A 24 17.71 21.32 -3.06
CA SER A 24 18.63 20.54 -2.22
C SER A 24 18.82 19.14 -2.79
N LEU A 25 20.00 18.57 -2.61
CA LEU A 25 20.39 17.21 -3.01
C LEU A 25 20.42 16.30 -1.78
N LEU A 26 19.91 15.08 -1.88
CA LEU A 26 20.17 13.99 -0.93
C LEU A 26 20.81 12.82 -1.68
N LEU A 27 22.09 12.55 -1.37
CA LEU A 27 22.83 11.38 -1.87
C LEU A 27 22.50 10.15 -1.00
N LEU A 28 21.84 9.16 -1.59
CA LEU A 28 21.59 7.85 -0.98
C LEU A 28 22.50 6.77 -1.61
N PRO A 29 23.26 6.00 -0.79
CA PRO A 29 24.08 4.90 -1.28
C PRO A 29 23.22 3.73 -1.78
N SER A 30 23.85 2.79 -2.51
CA SER A 30 23.18 1.66 -3.16
C SER A 30 22.27 0.86 -2.23
N PRO A 31 21.09 0.40 -2.70
CA PRO A 31 20.12 -0.29 -1.87
C PRO A 31 20.69 -1.64 -1.36
N PRO A 32 20.39 -2.04 -0.11
CA PRO A 32 20.91 -3.28 0.45
C PRO A 32 20.39 -4.49 -0.33
N GLN A 33 21.20 -5.54 -0.46
CA GLN A 33 20.83 -6.73 -1.23
C GLN A 33 20.47 -7.93 -0.32
N PRO A 34 19.29 -8.56 -0.49
CA PRO A 34 18.22 -8.23 -1.44
C PRO A 34 17.44 -6.95 -1.08
N ALA A 35 16.97 -6.22 -2.09
CA ALA A 35 16.25 -4.94 -1.97
C ALA A 35 14.76 -5.09 -1.56
N THR A 36 14.51 -5.82 -0.46
CA THR A 36 13.18 -6.05 0.11
C THR A 36 12.55 -4.78 0.70
N ARG A 37 11.24 -4.80 0.97
CA ARG A 37 10.56 -3.71 1.71
C ARG A 37 11.24 -3.44 3.06
N ALA A 38 11.64 -4.48 3.80
CA ALA A 38 12.25 -4.36 5.12
C ALA A 38 13.66 -3.74 5.06
N SER A 39 14.52 -4.21 4.15
CA SER A 39 15.89 -3.68 4.00
C SER A 39 15.92 -2.26 3.45
N LEU A 40 15.07 -1.92 2.46
CA LEU A 40 14.92 -0.55 1.97
C LEU A 40 14.42 0.40 3.06
N HIS A 41 13.40 0.00 3.82
CA HIS A 41 12.87 0.78 4.94
C HIS A 41 13.91 0.99 6.05
N ALA A 42 14.67 -0.07 6.40
CA ALA A 42 15.74 0.02 7.38
C ALA A 42 16.87 0.97 6.96
N ALA A 43 17.24 0.99 5.67
CA ALA A 43 18.34 1.79 5.14
C ALA A 43 17.97 3.27 4.89
N TYR A 44 16.77 3.56 4.37
CA TYR A 44 16.43 4.89 3.85
C TYR A 44 15.46 5.71 4.71
N ARG A 45 14.70 5.12 5.64
CA ARG A 45 13.70 5.87 6.41
C ARG A 45 14.33 6.93 7.32
N VAL A 46 15.46 6.63 7.95
CA VAL A 46 16.17 7.58 8.82
C VAL A 46 16.63 8.82 8.03
N PRO A 47 17.42 8.70 6.95
CA PRO A 47 17.86 9.89 6.20
C PRO A 47 16.72 10.63 5.50
N LEU A 48 15.72 9.95 4.93
CA LEU A 48 14.56 10.61 4.33
C LEU A 48 13.77 11.41 5.38
N THR A 49 13.58 10.87 6.59
CA THR A 49 12.89 11.59 7.67
C THR A 49 13.68 12.82 8.10
N ALA A 50 15.00 12.69 8.27
CA ALA A 50 15.87 13.79 8.69
C ALA A 50 15.89 14.96 7.70
N VAL A 51 15.89 14.69 6.39
CA VAL A 51 15.90 15.74 5.37
C VAL A 51 14.52 16.38 5.19
N LEU A 52 13.46 15.57 5.04
CA LEU A 52 12.10 16.09 4.84
C LEU A 52 11.67 16.98 6.02
N THR A 53 11.84 16.50 7.27
CA THR A 53 11.47 17.27 8.48
C THR A 53 12.42 18.43 8.83
N ARG A 54 13.54 18.58 8.11
CA ARG A 54 14.40 19.77 8.16
C ARG A 54 13.94 20.80 7.15
N LEU A 55 13.77 20.41 5.89
CA LEU A 55 13.35 21.30 4.80
C LEU A 55 11.94 21.86 5.03
N SER A 56 11.05 21.09 5.68
CA SER A 56 9.70 21.56 6.02
C SER A 56 9.63 22.66 7.10
N ARG A 57 10.78 23.14 7.60
CA ARG A 57 10.88 24.28 8.54
C ARG A 57 11.18 25.59 7.81
N GLU A 58 11.59 25.51 6.55
CA GLU A 58 11.87 26.68 5.73
C GLU A 58 10.57 27.39 5.36
N HIS A 59 10.63 28.72 5.27
CA HIS A 59 9.45 29.55 5.02
C HIS A 59 9.08 29.62 3.53
N THR A 60 10.00 29.23 2.63
CA THR A 60 9.77 29.10 1.19
C THR A 60 9.69 27.62 0.78
N PRO A 61 8.87 27.25 -0.22
CA PRO A 61 8.82 25.89 -0.75
C PRO A 61 10.20 25.34 -1.12
N GLN A 62 10.52 24.13 -0.66
CA GLN A 62 11.80 23.47 -0.89
C GLN A 62 11.68 22.37 -1.95
N MET A 63 12.56 22.37 -2.95
CA MET A 63 12.70 21.23 -3.86
C MET A 63 13.81 20.30 -3.35
N LEU A 64 13.52 19.00 -3.25
CA LEU A 64 14.47 17.98 -2.82
C LEU A 64 14.69 16.94 -3.92
N VAL A 65 15.90 16.87 -4.46
CA VAL A 65 16.34 15.82 -5.37
C VAL A 65 16.93 14.68 -4.53
N VAL A 66 16.23 13.55 -4.47
CA VAL A 66 16.70 12.31 -3.83
C VAL A 66 17.44 11.48 -4.86
N ALA A 67 18.77 11.58 -4.85
CA ALA A 67 19.67 10.93 -5.78
C ALA A 67 20.12 9.57 -5.25
N VAL A 68 19.65 8.49 -5.88
CA VAL A 68 19.89 7.12 -5.42
C VAL A 68 20.89 6.42 -6.32
N ALA A 69 22.06 6.09 -5.76
CA ALA A 69 23.02 5.22 -6.42
C ALA A 69 22.39 3.83 -6.65
N SER A 70 22.50 3.29 -7.85
CA SER A 70 21.80 2.06 -8.23
C SER A 70 22.57 1.28 -9.30
N CYS A 71 22.20 0.00 -9.45
CA CYS A 71 22.74 -0.91 -10.46
C CYS A 71 21.60 -1.48 -11.33
N VAL A 72 20.62 -0.64 -11.69
CA VAL A 72 19.45 -1.08 -12.48
C VAL A 72 19.72 -1.11 -13.99
N LEU A 73 20.84 -0.56 -14.45
CA LEU A 73 21.28 -0.71 -15.84
C LEU A 73 21.99 -2.06 -16.07
N ALA A 74 21.76 -2.65 -17.24
CA ALA A 74 22.48 -3.80 -17.76
C ALA A 74 23.03 -3.48 -19.17
N PRO A 75 24.33 -3.69 -19.45
CA PRO A 75 24.90 -3.46 -20.77
C PRO A 75 24.25 -4.37 -21.83
N ILE A 76 23.94 -3.83 -23.00
CA ILE A 76 23.46 -4.61 -24.14
C ILE A 76 24.66 -5.33 -24.78
N SER A 77 24.66 -6.66 -24.70
CA SER A 77 25.81 -7.49 -25.08
C SER A 77 25.86 -7.78 -26.59
N SER A 78 26.31 -6.80 -27.39
CA SER A 78 26.65 -6.97 -28.81
C SER A 78 28.15 -6.91 -29.10
N ASP A 79 28.89 -6.05 -28.40
CA ASP A 79 30.30 -5.78 -28.72
C ASP A 79 31.28 -6.61 -27.88
N SER A 80 32.24 -7.23 -28.58
CA SER A 80 33.25 -8.14 -27.99
C SER A 80 34.44 -7.42 -27.35
N ARG A 81 34.31 -6.12 -27.05
CA ARG A 81 35.25 -5.32 -26.25
C ARG A 81 34.48 -4.34 -25.34
N PRO A 82 34.69 -4.36 -24.01
CA PRO A 82 34.05 -3.41 -23.11
C PRO A 82 34.78 -2.05 -23.17
N THR A 83 34.41 -1.21 -24.12
CA THR A 83 34.62 0.24 -24.05
C THR A 83 33.64 0.87 -23.05
N VAL A 84 33.94 2.08 -22.57
CA VAL A 84 33.11 2.81 -21.58
C VAL A 84 31.71 3.16 -22.12
N LEU A 85 31.54 3.12 -23.44
CA LEU A 85 30.36 3.58 -24.17
C LEU A 85 29.58 2.38 -24.70
N THR A 86 28.69 1.81 -23.88
CA THR A 86 27.77 0.74 -24.30
C THR A 86 26.33 1.14 -24.00
N SER A 87 25.43 0.90 -24.95
CA SER A 87 24.00 1.14 -24.75
C SER A 87 23.46 0.24 -23.63
N CYS A 88 22.67 0.81 -22.75
CA CYS A 88 22.13 0.15 -21.57
C CYS A 88 20.67 -0.25 -21.78
N SER A 89 20.29 -1.32 -21.10
CA SER A 89 18.93 -1.81 -20.91
C SER A 89 18.55 -1.68 -19.44
N ILE A 90 17.28 -1.43 -19.13
CA ILE A 90 16.82 -1.17 -17.76
C ILE A 90 16.20 -2.44 -17.17
N ARG A 91 16.67 -2.85 -15.99
CA ARG A 91 16.05 -3.89 -15.15
C ARG A 91 14.74 -3.35 -14.58
N TRP A 92 13.68 -3.44 -15.37
CA TRP A 92 12.41 -2.74 -15.12
C TRP A 92 11.86 -3.03 -13.73
N ARG A 93 11.83 -4.30 -13.29
CA ARG A 93 11.21 -4.65 -12.01
C ARG A 93 12.03 -4.13 -10.84
N SER A 94 13.36 -4.24 -10.91
CA SER A 94 14.27 -3.64 -9.93
C SER A 94 14.08 -2.12 -9.82
N ALA A 95 13.97 -1.42 -10.95
CA ALA A 95 13.79 0.04 -10.98
C ALA A 95 12.40 0.48 -10.47
N GLN A 96 11.34 -0.14 -10.99
CA GLN A 96 9.95 0.13 -10.61
C GLN A 96 9.70 -0.16 -9.12
N ALA A 97 10.20 -1.30 -8.60
CA ALA A 97 10.06 -1.63 -7.19
C ALA A 97 10.82 -0.65 -6.29
N LEU A 98 12.04 -0.26 -6.66
CA LEU A 98 12.84 0.72 -5.92
C LEU A 98 12.13 2.09 -5.86
N LEU A 99 11.69 2.62 -7.01
CA LEU A 99 10.95 3.88 -7.06
C LEU A 99 9.64 3.81 -6.26
N GLY A 100 8.86 2.74 -6.44
CA GLY A 100 7.60 2.54 -5.71
C GLY A 100 7.79 2.55 -4.19
N LYS A 101 8.82 1.87 -3.67
CA LYS A 101 9.11 1.87 -2.22
C LYS A 101 9.73 3.18 -1.72
N LEU A 102 10.42 3.93 -2.55
CA LEU A 102 10.91 5.27 -2.19
C LEU A 102 9.77 6.30 -2.11
N TYR A 103 8.85 6.33 -3.09
CA TYR A 103 7.70 7.24 -3.03
C TYR A 103 6.68 6.84 -1.95
N ASP A 104 6.47 5.55 -1.67
CA ASP A 104 5.70 5.06 -0.50
C ASP A 104 6.29 5.61 0.80
N MET A 105 7.61 5.52 0.96
CA MET A 105 8.31 6.02 2.15
C MET A 105 8.28 7.55 2.27
N ILE A 106 8.48 8.28 1.16
CA ILE A 106 8.37 9.75 1.11
C ILE A 106 6.94 10.18 1.49
N ALA A 107 5.91 9.60 0.86
CA ALA A 107 4.51 9.90 1.15
C ALA A 107 4.18 9.64 2.62
N HIS A 108 4.57 8.47 3.15
CA HIS A 108 4.36 8.10 4.55
C HIS A 108 5.03 9.08 5.52
N ILE A 109 6.27 9.50 5.24
CA ILE A 109 6.97 10.51 6.06
C ILE A 109 6.22 11.84 5.97
N CYS A 110 5.92 12.34 4.77
CA CYS A 110 5.24 13.62 4.58
C CYS A 110 3.92 13.68 5.35
N ALA A 111 3.01 12.73 5.17
CA ALA A 111 1.70 12.74 5.82
C ALA A 111 1.72 12.37 7.32
N LYS A 112 2.84 11.81 7.83
CA LYS A 112 3.08 11.59 9.26
C LYS A 112 3.56 12.85 9.97
N TYR A 113 4.38 13.66 9.31
CA TYR A 113 4.92 14.93 9.85
C TYR A 113 4.16 16.16 9.33
N ASP A 114 3.02 15.94 8.66
CA ASP A 114 2.13 16.93 8.01
C ASP A 114 2.87 17.92 7.09
N ILE A 115 3.82 17.39 6.31
CA ILE A 115 4.62 18.12 5.32
C ILE A 115 3.87 18.12 3.97
N PRO A 116 3.53 19.27 3.38
CA PRO A 116 2.98 19.34 2.04
C PRO A 116 3.95 18.81 0.99
N ALA A 117 3.48 17.93 0.11
CA ALA A 117 4.31 17.24 -0.90
C ALA A 117 3.86 17.46 -2.36
N ALA A 118 2.80 18.22 -2.58
CA ALA A 118 2.38 18.69 -3.91
C ALA A 118 3.27 19.86 -4.35
N LEU A 119 3.54 19.98 -5.66
CA LEU A 119 4.40 21.04 -6.20
C LEU A 119 3.82 22.45 -5.92
N ASP A 120 2.49 22.57 -6.04
CA ASP A 120 1.76 23.82 -6.15
C ASP A 120 0.88 24.06 -4.90
N SER A 121 1.47 23.84 -3.71
CA SER A 121 0.84 24.21 -2.43
C SER A 121 1.36 25.55 -1.93
N ASP A 122 0.45 26.43 -1.54
CA ASP A 122 0.74 27.72 -0.91
C ASP A 122 0.93 27.60 0.63
N GLU A 123 0.85 26.37 1.15
CA GLU A 123 1.06 26.03 2.56
C GLU A 123 2.52 26.27 2.98
N ARG A 124 2.77 26.54 4.28
CA ARG A 124 4.15 26.69 4.79
C ARG A 124 4.84 25.32 4.87
N GLY A 125 6.14 25.27 4.59
CA GLY A 125 6.95 24.07 4.77
C GLY A 125 6.80 22.99 3.69
N VAL A 126 6.34 23.34 2.47
CA VAL A 126 6.28 22.41 1.33
C VAL A 126 7.66 21.81 1.03
N VAL A 127 7.71 20.49 0.85
CA VAL A 127 8.91 19.80 0.34
C VAL A 127 8.57 18.96 -0.88
N ASP A 128 8.85 19.50 -2.06
CA ASP A 128 8.73 18.82 -3.34
C ASP A 128 9.87 17.82 -3.54
N ALA A 129 9.67 16.61 -3.01
CA ALA A 129 10.60 15.50 -3.17
C ALA A 129 10.47 14.82 -4.55
N ARG A 130 11.59 14.71 -5.25
CA ARG A 130 11.76 14.10 -6.58
C ARG A 130 12.87 13.05 -6.50
N VAL A 131 12.56 11.79 -6.76
CA VAL A 131 13.57 10.74 -6.82
C VAL A 131 14.26 10.79 -8.19
N ILE A 132 15.56 10.52 -8.24
CA ILE A 132 16.29 10.18 -9.47
C ILE A 132 17.20 8.96 -9.20
N LEU A 133 17.38 8.12 -10.21
CA LEU A 133 18.30 6.99 -10.17
C LEU A 133 19.60 7.38 -10.87
N ILE A 134 20.74 7.01 -10.28
CA ILE A 134 22.08 7.24 -10.81
C ILE A 134 22.78 5.88 -10.92
N GLN A 135 23.51 5.65 -12.01
CA GLN A 135 24.36 4.47 -12.15
C GLN A 135 25.69 4.70 -11.41
N HIS A 136 25.98 3.87 -10.41
CA HIS A 136 27.23 3.92 -9.65
C HIS A 136 27.65 2.51 -9.21
N ASP A 137 28.77 2.01 -9.73
CA ASP A 137 29.36 0.74 -9.29
C ASP A 137 30.47 0.99 -8.25
N SER A 138 30.08 0.89 -6.98
CA SER A 138 30.98 0.96 -5.83
C SER A 138 32.06 -0.14 -5.79
N ARG A 139 31.98 -1.18 -6.65
CA ARG A 139 33.05 -2.19 -6.84
C ARG A 139 34.04 -1.79 -7.94
N ALA A 140 33.62 -1.00 -8.93
CA ALA A 140 34.51 -0.47 -9.96
C ALA A 140 35.51 0.54 -9.37
N ALA A 141 35.09 1.33 -8.37
CA ALA A 141 35.92 2.29 -7.65
C ALA A 141 37.14 1.68 -6.91
N LEU A 142 37.19 0.34 -6.76
CA LEU A 142 38.37 -0.35 -6.20
C LEU A 142 39.50 -0.57 -7.23
N LYS A 143 39.27 -0.27 -8.51
CA LYS A 143 40.31 -0.27 -9.54
C LYS A 143 40.97 1.12 -9.57
N SER A 144 42.29 1.14 -9.67
CA SER A 144 43.11 2.36 -9.57
C SER A 144 42.59 3.50 -10.46
N PRO A 145 42.50 4.74 -9.95
CA PRO A 145 41.99 5.87 -10.73
C PRO A 145 42.82 6.09 -11.99
N LEU A 146 42.16 6.07 -13.16
CA LEU A 146 42.79 6.42 -14.43
C LEU A 146 43.30 7.87 -14.40
N PRO A 147 44.42 8.19 -15.08
CA PRO A 147 45.05 9.50 -15.05
C PRO A 147 44.07 10.64 -15.40
N SER A 148 44.24 11.78 -14.72
CA SER A 148 43.32 12.92 -14.79
C SER A 148 43.14 13.55 -16.18
N GLN A 149 44.01 13.24 -17.15
CA GLN A 149 43.91 13.75 -18.52
C GLN A 149 42.90 13.00 -19.40
N GLU A 150 42.54 11.75 -19.10
CA GLU A 150 41.52 10.99 -19.86
C GLU A 150 40.07 11.30 -19.41
N ARG A 151 39.91 12.13 -18.37
CA ARG A 151 38.59 12.61 -17.90
C ARG A 151 38.04 13.80 -18.71
N LEU A 152 38.67 14.12 -19.84
CA LEU A 152 38.39 15.31 -20.66
C LEU A 152 37.71 14.90 -21.98
N SER A 153 36.69 15.66 -22.36
CA SER A 153 35.71 15.38 -23.44
C SER A 153 34.65 14.30 -23.13
N PHE A 154 33.62 14.22 -24.00
CA PHE A 154 32.37 13.46 -23.90
C PHE A 154 31.27 13.94 -22.90
N PRO A 155 30.62 15.09 -23.18
CA PRO A 155 29.20 15.30 -22.85
C PRO A 155 28.24 14.56 -23.80
N ASP A 156 28.77 14.01 -24.89
CA ASP A 156 28.11 13.87 -26.19
C ASP A 156 27.72 12.42 -26.55
N VAL A 157 27.60 11.54 -25.53
CA VAL A 157 27.31 10.11 -25.74
C VAL A 157 26.25 9.62 -24.75
N SER A 158 25.01 9.51 -25.24
CA SER A 158 23.91 8.89 -24.50
C SER A 158 24.20 7.39 -24.28
N ASN A 159 23.91 6.91 -23.06
CA ASN A 159 23.92 5.47 -22.76
C ASN A 159 22.63 4.74 -23.22
N GLY A 160 21.78 5.42 -23.99
CA GLY A 160 20.46 4.94 -24.41
C GLY A 160 19.34 5.18 -23.39
N THR A 161 19.65 5.73 -22.21
CA THR A 161 18.71 5.90 -21.11
C THR A 161 18.84 7.27 -20.44
N VAL A 162 17.84 7.62 -19.64
CA VAL A 162 17.84 8.83 -18.80
C VAL A 162 18.66 8.70 -17.50
N ILE A 163 19.10 7.48 -17.15
CA ILE A 163 19.88 7.21 -15.94
C ILE A 163 21.34 7.57 -16.23
N LEU A 164 21.75 8.76 -15.75
CA LEU A 164 23.14 9.20 -15.82
C LEU A 164 24.04 8.35 -14.91
N ASP A 165 25.32 8.26 -15.25
CA ASP A 165 26.34 7.83 -14.30
C ASP A 165 26.70 8.96 -13.32
N LEU A 166 27.35 8.61 -12.20
CA LEU A 166 27.75 9.61 -11.21
C LEU A 166 28.68 10.72 -11.77
N PRO A 167 29.68 10.43 -12.65
CA PRO A 167 30.49 11.45 -13.31
C PRO A 167 29.72 12.48 -14.12
N THR A 168 28.69 12.06 -14.86
CA THR A 168 27.84 12.92 -15.70
C THR A 168 26.79 13.65 -14.87
N PHE A 169 26.19 12.98 -13.88
CA PHE A 169 25.29 13.63 -12.92
C PHE A 169 26.00 14.77 -12.16
N ALA A 170 27.20 14.52 -11.63
CA ALA A 170 27.99 15.55 -10.93
C ALA A 170 28.50 16.68 -11.86
N ALA A 171 28.56 16.43 -13.18
CA ALA A 171 28.83 17.44 -14.19
C ALA A 171 27.62 18.34 -14.51
N THR A 172 26.40 17.84 -14.29
CA THR A 172 25.17 18.47 -14.76
C THR A 172 24.83 19.67 -13.88
N VAL A 173 24.71 20.86 -14.48
CA VAL A 173 24.66 22.12 -13.73
C VAL A 173 23.31 22.31 -13.05
N ARG A 174 23.30 22.12 -11.72
CA ARG A 174 22.35 22.74 -10.80
C ARG A 174 23.15 23.38 -9.66
N PRO A 175 22.95 24.66 -9.32
CA PRO A 175 23.35 25.14 -8.00
C PRO A 175 22.52 24.41 -6.95
N TRP A 176 23.16 23.85 -5.93
CA TRP A 176 22.49 23.21 -4.80
C TRP A 176 22.38 24.19 -3.63
N ASN A 177 21.26 24.21 -2.91
CA ASN A 177 21.14 24.92 -1.64
C ASN A 177 21.92 24.15 -0.56
N LEU A 178 21.50 22.91 -0.29
CA LEU A 178 22.17 21.96 0.60
C LEU A 178 22.42 20.64 -0.11
N ILE A 179 23.48 19.94 0.29
CA ILE A 179 23.85 18.58 -0.15
C ILE A 179 23.91 17.68 1.08
N PHE A 180 22.88 16.87 1.25
CA PHE A 180 22.74 15.89 2.31
C PHE A 180 23.40 14.56 1.94
N HIS A 181 24.11 13.94 2.87
CA HIS A 181 24.69 12.61 2.70
C HIS A 181 24.64 11.81 4.02
N THR A 182 24.52 10.48 3.92
CA THR A 182 24.44 9.62 5.10
C THR A 182 25.79 9.50 5.82
N SER A 183 25.74 9.40 7.16
CA SER A 183 26.88 9.20 8.07
C SER A 183 27.59 7.83 7.97
N SER A 184 27.21 7.00 6.99
CA SER A 184 27.75 5.66 6.76
C SER A 184 29.01 5.72 5.90
N GLU A 185 29.87 4.71 5.99
CA GLU A 185 31.03 4.58 5.11
C GLU A 185 30.63 4.65 3.62
N SER A 186 29.53 4.00 3.25
CA SER A 186 28.96 4.05 1.89
C SER A 186 28.48 5.45 1.48
N GLY A 187 27.94 6.25 2.42
CA GLY A 187 27.51 7.63 2.17
C GLY A 187 28.69 8.58 2.01
N TYR A 188 29.71 8.46 2.86
CA TYR A 188 30.96 9.22 2.73
C TYR A 188 31.74 8.89 1.45
N ARG A 189 31.78 7.62 1.04
CA ARG A 189 32.36 7.22 -0.26
C ARG A 189 31.60 7.86 -1.43
N LEU A 190 30.27 7.75 -1.45
CA LEU A 190 29.43 8.35 -2.50
C LEU A 190 29.58 9.88 -2.57
N LEU A 191 29.68 10.56 -1.42
CA LEU A 191 29.98 12.00 -1.37
C LEU A 191 31.37 12.30 -1.95
N THR A 192 32.40 11.56 -1.55
CA THR A 192 33.77 11.74 -2.07
C THR A 192 33.83 11.58 -3.58
N ASP A 193 33.21 10.53 -4.12
CA ASP A 193 33.12 10.29 -5.56
C ASP A 193 32.38 11.44 -6.28
N TYR A 194 31.22 11.85 -5.75
CA TYR A 194 30.44 12.97 -6.28
C TYR A 194 31.26 14.27 -6.31
N LEU A 195 31.93 14.63 -5.20
CA LEU A 195 32.75 15.83 -5.11
C LEU A 195 33.95 15.78 -6.07
N ALA A 196 34.61 14.64 -6.22
CA ALA A 196 35.72 14.45 -7.16
C ALA A 196 35.32 14.48 -8.65
N HIS A 197 34.01 14.48 -8.95
CA HIS A 197 33.44 14.72 -10.28
C HIS A 197 32.74 16.07 -10.44
N ALA A 198 32.37 16.72 -9.33
CA ALA A 198 31.83 18.09 -9.29
C ALA A 198 32.94 19.16 -9.29
N GLU A 199 34.13 18.85 -8.78
CA GLU A 199 35.29 19.73 -8.74
C GLU A 199 35.65 20.28 -10.13
N GLY A 200 35.98 21.57 -10.19
CA GLY A 200 36.25 22.29 -11.45
C GLY A 200 35.02 22.58 -12.31
N ARG A 201 33.87 21.94 -12.06
CA ARG A 201 32.60 22.13 -12.81
C ARG A 201 31.59 22.99 -12.04
N GLN A 202 31.51 22.82 -10.72
CA GLN A 202 30.67 23.60 -9.82
C GLN A 202 31.43 23.93 -8.52
N LYS A 203 31.19 25.12 -7.95
CA LYS A 203 31.79 25.52 -6.67
C LYS A 203 30.88 25.15 -5.52
N ILE A 204 31.18 24.04 -4.86
CA ILE A 204 30.51 23.59 -3.63
C ILE A 204 31.28 24.16 -2.42
N LEU A 205 30.54 24.68 -1.44
CA LEU A 205 31.05 25.25 -0.19
C LEU A 205 30.82 24.30 0.98
N GLN A 206 31.73 24.31 1.97
CA GLN A 206 31.65 23.42 3.13
C GLN A 206 30.35 23.57 3.95
N ASN A 207 29.74 24.76 3.97
CA ASN A 207 28.48 25.02 4.67
C ASN A 207 27.23 24.51 3.92
N GLN A 208 27.36 24.07 2.66
CA GLN A 208 26.30 23.39 1.92
C GLN A 208 26.28 21.88 2.21
N LEU A 209 27.39 21.30 2.69
CA LEU A 209 27.50 19.88 2.99
C LEU A 209 26.88 19.57 4.36
N VAL A 210 25.92 18.64 4.40
CA VAL A 210 25.19 18.27 5.62
C VAL A 210 25.16 16.76 5.82
N THR A 211 25.94 16.27 6.78
CA THR A 211 25.83 14.88 7.27
C THR A 211 24.48 14.66 7.94
N ILE A 212 23.84 13.53 7.65
CA ILE A 212 22.61 13.07 8.32
C ILE A 212 22.75 11.62 8.78
N ASP A 213 21.93 11.21 9.74
CA ASP A 213 21.97 9.84 10.26
C ASP A 213 21.62 8.78 9.20
N SER A 214 22.31 7.66 9.29
CA SER A 214 22.17 6.51 8.40
C SER A 214 21.11 5.54 8.90
N GLY A 215 20.38 4.91 7.97
CA GLY A 215 19.64 3.71 8.29
C GLY A 215 20.54 2.47 8.38
N ILE A 216 19.98 1.36 8.86
CA ILE A 216 20.67 0.07 8.93
C ILE A 216 20.70 -0.55 7.52
N SER A 217 21.89 -0.73 6.98
CA SER A 217 22.13 -1.40 5.69
C SER A 217 23.01 -2.63 5.90
N PHE A 218 22.52 -3.79 5.49
CA PHE A 218 23.28 -5.04 5.42
C PHE A 218 22.99 -5.68 4.07
N SER A 219 24.04 -6.08 3.34
CA SER A 219 23.91 -6.79 2.07
C SER A 219 24.49 -8.18 2.21
N SER A 220 23.71 -9.19 1.85
CA SER A 220 24.17 -10.58 1.88
C SER A 220 25.32 -10.79 0.89
N GLN A 221 26.44 -11.33 1.35
CA GLN A 221 27.46 -11.87 0.47
C GLN A 221 27.04 -13.27 0.04
N THR A 222 26.24 -13.38 -1.01
CA THR A 222 26.08 -14.64 -1.73
C THR A 222 27.40 -14.98 -2.43
N SER A 223 28.22 -15.78 -1.76
CA SER A 223 29.48 -16.29 -2.29
C SER A 223 29.20 -17.20 -3.49
N THR A 224 29.45 -16.71 -4.70
CA THR A 224 29.51 -17.53 -5.92
C THR A 224 30.82 -18.33 -5.97
N SER A 225 31.05 -19.13 -4.92
CA SER A 225 32.10 -20.14 -4.88
C SER A 225 31.84 -21.17 -5.97
N ARG A 226 32.58 -21.05 -7.08
CA ARG A 226 32.67 -22.12 -8.08
C ARG A 226 33.41 -23.29 -7.44
N ASP A 227 32.66 -24.28 -7.00
CA ASP A 227 33.21 -25.56 -6.54
C ASP A 227 33.72 -26.34 -7.78
N PRO A 228 35.02 -26.71 -7.87
CA PRO A 228 35.57 -27.26 -9.12
C PRO A 228 35.12 -28.68 -9.46
N ASP A 229 34.72 -29.48 -8.45
CA ASP A 229 34.73 -30.95 -8.54
C ASP A 229 33.35 -31.60 -8.80
N TYR A 230 32.38 -30.87 -9.37
CA TYR A 230 31.11 -31.49 -9.79
C TYR A 230 31.22 -32.11 -11.20
N PRO A 231 31.07 -33.44 -11.37
CA PRO A 231 31.47 -34.13 -12.59
C PRO A 231 30.54 -33.87 -13.79
N THR A 232 31.15 -33.53 -14.93
CA THR A 232 30.49 -33.22 -16.20
C THR A 232 29.98 -34.46 -16.95
N SER A 233 28.86 -35.04 -16.51
CA SER A 233 28.25 -36.21 -17.20
C SER A 233 26.71 -36.19 -17.24
N ARG A 234 26.14 -35.42 -18.18
CA ARG A 234 24.84 -35.67 -18.86
C ARG A 234 24.53 -34.65 -19.98
N LEU A 235 25.45 -34.53 -20.94
CA LEU A 235 25.04 -34.22 -22.31
C LEU A 235 24.44 -35.49 -22.93
N ASN A 236 23.52 -35.33 -23.89
CA ASN A 236 22.73 -36.40 -24.54
C ASN A 236 21.61 -37.01 -23.67
N ALA A 237 20.50 -36.28 -23.56
CA ALA A 237 19.15 -36.81 -23.35
C ALA A 237 18.16 -35.98 -24.21
N PRO A 238 17.03 -36.54 -24.71
CA PRO A 238 16.16 -35.82 -25.66
C PRO A 238 15.44 -34.60 -25.06
N GLU A 239 15.16 -33.61 -25.91
CA GLU A 239 14.42 -32.40 -25.55
C GLU A 239 12.89 -32.61 -25.59
N GLU A 240 12.32 -33.27 -24.59
CA GLU A 240 10.86 -33.34 -24.41
C GLU A 240 10.48 -33.33 -22.92
N GLY A 241 9.41 -32.61 -22.56
CA GLY A 241 8.74 -32.77 -21.27
C GLY A 241 9.34 -32.09 -20.02
N ARG A 242 9.99 -30.92 -20.14
CA ARG A 242 10.32 -30.07 -18.98
C ARG A 242 9.59 -28.73 -19.02
N GLU A 243 8.47 -28.64 -18.29
CA GLU A 243 7.98 -27.35 -17.81
C GLU A 243 9.05 -26.75 -16.88
N ARG A 244 9.34 -25.46 -17.03
CA ARG A 244 10.47 -24.81 -16.36
C ARG A 244 10.05 -24.22 -15.01
N ASP A 245 10.76 -24.60 -13.96
CA ASP A 245 10.78 -23.88 -12.68
C ASP A 245 11.28 -22.44 -12.92
N ASN A 246 10.35 -21.51 -13.04
CA ASN A 246 10.67 -20.11 -13.28
C ASN A 246 11.17 -19.43 -12.00
N GLU A 247 12.49 -19.47 -11.78
CA GLU A 247 13.19 -18.26 -11.34
C GLU A 247 12.89 -17.16 -12.36
N ILE A 248 11.98 -16.23 -12.04
CA ILE A 248 11.59 -15.18 -12.99
C ILE A 248 12.68 -14.10 -13.03
N CYS A 249 13.67 -14.33 -13.88
CA CYS A 249 14.71 -13.36 -14.24
C CYS A 249 14.13 -11.96 -14.50
N ASP A 250 14.76 -10.94 -13.90
CA ASP A 250 14.47 -9.53 -14.17
C ASP A 250 15.13 -9.14 -15.50
N ASN A 251 14.54 -9.61 -16.59
CA ASN A 251 15.00 -9.35 -17.95
C ASN A 251 15.03 -7.84 -18.20
N ALA A 252 16.21 -7.33 -18.53
CA ALA A 252 16.39 -5.92 -18.80
C ALA A 252 15.74 -5.57 -20.15
N ILE A 253 14.88 -4.54 -20.13
CA ILE A 253 14.16 -4.06 -21.32
C ILE A 253 15.00 -3.03 -22.07
N ARG A 254 14.86 -3.02 -23.39
CA ARG A 254 15.26 -1.86 -24.21
C ARG A 254 14.12 -0.85 -24.17
N GLY A 255 14.44 0.44 -24.11
CA GLY A 255 13.43 1.49 -24.10
C GLY A 255 12.71 1.64 -25.45
N PHE A 256 11.61 2.38 -25.43
CA PHE A 256 10.75 2.68 -26.56
C PHE A 256 11.05 4.07 -27.13
N LYS A 257 10.68 4.30 -28.39
CA LYS A 257 10.72 5.63 -29.00
C LYS A 257 9.55 6.50 -28.55
N THR A 258 8.36 5.92 -28.37
CA THR A 258 7.14 6.68 -28.00
C THR A 258 6.38 6.00 -26.86
N VAL A 259 6.36 6.65 -25.70
CA VAL A 259 5.66 6.20 -24.48
C VAL A 259 4.53 7.17 -24.17
N CYS A 260 3.37 6.68 -23.75
CA CYS A 260 2.28 7.53 -23.28
C CYS A 260 1.80 7.19 -21.86
N LEU A 261 1.10 8.14 -21.25
CA LEU A 261 0.31 7.96 -20.04
C LEU A 261 -0.85 8.97 -20.02
N GLY A 262 -1.91 8.66 -19.27
CA GLY A 262 -3.08 9.53 -19.14
C GLY A 262 -3.53 9.67 -17.69
N GLY A 263 -4.08 10.83 -17.33
CA GLY A 263 -4.51 11.12 -15.96
C GLY A 263 -5.00 12.55 -15.77
N THR A 264 -5.38 12.88 -14.53
CA THR A 264 -5.80 14.27 -14.20
C THR A 264 -4.59 15.18 -14.02
N PHE A 265 -3.51 14.68 -13.40
CA PHE A 265 -2.29 15.42 -13.02
C PHE A 265 -2.52 16.63 -12.08
N ASP A 266 -3.74 16.77 -11.57
CA ASP A 266 -4.21 17.77 -10.61
C ASP A 266 -3.47 17.67 -9.26
N HIS A 267 -2.99 18.81 -8.76
CA HIS A 267 -2.10 19.02 -7.61
C HIS A 267 -1.01 17.95 -7.50
N LEU A 268 0.08 18.11 -8.26
CA LEU A 268 1.05 17.05 -8.59
C LEU A 268 1.69 16.37 -7.36
N HIS A 269 1.04 15.32 -6.87
CA HIS A 269 1.38 14.54 -5.68
C HIS A 269 2.30 13.33 -5.98
N PRO A 270 2.86 12.65 -4.95
CA PRO A 270 3.79 11.52 -5.15
C PRO A 270 3.33 10.39 -6.09
N GLY A 271 2.02 10.14 -6.19
CA GLY A 271 1.46 9.12 -7.10
C GLY A 271 1.64 9.50 -8.58
N HIS A 272 1.28 10.74 -8.95
CA HIS A 272 1.52 11.27 -10.29
C HIS A 272 3.03 11.33 -10.61
N LYS A 273 3.88 11.71 -9.64
CA LYS A 273 5.35 11.77 -9.82
C LYS A 273 5.95 10.41 -10.16
N LEU A 274 5.53 9.34 -9.46
CA LEU A 274 5.92 7.97 -9.74
C LEU A 274 5.50 7.51 -11.15
N LEU A 275 4.26 7.81 -11.57
CA LEU A 275 3.74 7.46 -12.90
C LEU A 275 4.47 8.20 -14.04
N LEU A 276 4.82 9.47 -13.84
CA LEU A 276 5.58 10.28 -14.80
C LEU A 276 7.05 9.81 -14.91
N GLN A 277 7.73 9.58 -13.79
CA GLN A 277 9.12 9.12 -13.79
C GLN A 277 9.25 7.74 -14.46
N ALA A 278 8.24 6.89 -14.32
CA ALA A 278 8.18 5.60 -14.98
C ALA A 278 8.14 5.70 -16.51
N ALA A 279 7.35 6.62 -17.07
CA ALA A 279 7.34 6.86 -18.51
C ALA A 279 8.71 7.35 -19.02
N VAL A 280 9.41 8.18 -18.22
CA VAL A 280 10.78 8.63 -18.49
C VAL A 280 11.79 7.49 -18.45
N LEU A 281 11.65 6.51 -17.54
CA LEU A 281 12.46 5.29 -17.50
C LEU A 281 12.20 4.31 -18.67
N LEU A 282 11.09 4.45 -19.39
CA LEU A 282 10.78 3.58 -20.53
C LEU A 282 11.32 4.12 -21.87
N LEU A 283 11.91 5.31 -21.90
CA LEU A 283 12.47 5.89 -23.14
C LEU A 283 13.82 5.24 -23.53
N ASN A 284 13.99 4.97 -24.81
CA ASN A 284 15.31 4.82 -25.44
C ASN A 284 15.76 6.21 -25.90
N ILE A 285 16.66 6.85 -25.15
CA ILE A 285 17.20 8.18 -25.46
C ILE A 285 18.17 8.07 -26.66
N PRO A 286 17.87 8.66 -27.83
CA PRO A 286 18.71 8.57 -29.02
C PRO A 286 20.11 9.16 -28.84
N SER A 287 21.01 8.86 -29.78
CA SER A 287 22.38 9.40 -29.83
C SER A 287 22.62 10.17 -31.12
N GLY A 288 23.11 11.41 -31.01
CA GLY A 288 23.35 12.28 -32.17
C GLY A 288 22.06 12.66 -32.91
N ASN A 289 22.12 12.74 -34.25
CA ASN A 289 21.05 13.29 -35.09
C ASN A 289 19.90 12.29 -35.40
N GLU A 290 19.62 11.34 -34.51
CA GLU A 290 18.45 10.46 -34.63
C GLU A 290 17.14 11.22 -34.29
N GLU A 291 16.00 10.73 -34.77
CA GLU A 291 14.70 11.31 -34.42
C GLU A 291 14.39 11.16 -32.92
N PRO A 292 13.87 12.22 -32.26
CA PRO A 292 13.69 12.23 -30.81
C PRO A 292 12.72 11.16 -30.33
N CYS A 293 13.01 10.63 -29.14
CA CYS A 293 12.03 9.88 -28.36
C CYS A 293 10.95 10.83 -27.81
N THR A 294 9.74 10.34 -27.55
CA THR A 294 8.58 11.17 -27.19
C THR A 294 7.81 10.59 -26.00
N ILE A 295 7.52 11.45 -25.00
CA ILE A 295 6.48 11.19 -24.00
C ILE A 295 5.21 11.96 -24.38
N ILE A 296 4.07 11.24 -24.40
CA ILE A 296 2.74 11.85 -24.54
C ILE A 296 2.00 11.74 -23.20
N VAL A 297 1.75 12.88 -22.56
CA VAL A 297 0.99 13.00 -21.32
C VAL A 297 -0.41 13.50 -21.66
N GLY A 298 -1.40 12.61 -21.65
CA GLY A 298 -2.81 12.97 -21.82
C GLY A 298 -3.38 13.53 -20.52
N ILE A 299 -3.56 14.85 -20.47
CA ILE A 299 -4.10 15.56 -19.31
C ILE A 299 -5.60 15.74 -19.54
N SER A 300 -6.43 15.16 -18.67
CA SER A 300 -7.89 15.23 -18.82
C SER A 300 -8.41 16.67 -18.78
N ASN A 301 -9.25 17.03 -19.75
CA ASN A 301 -9.88 18.33 -19.83
C ASN A 301 -10.92 18.53 -18.70
N ASP A 302 -11.37 19.76 -18.51
CA ASP A 302 -12.26 20.10 -17.40
C ASP A 302 -13.68 19.50 -17.56
N GLU A 303 -14.12 19.17 -18.79
CA GLU A 303 -15.40 18.49 -19.04
C GLU A 303 -15.40 17.05 -18.48
N LEU A 304 -14.32 16.29 -18.72
CA LEU A 304 -14.10 14.96 -18.12
C LEU A 304 -13.99 15.00 -16.59
N LEU A 305 -13.71 16.18 -16.01
CA LEU A 305 -13.49 16.39 -14.58
C LEU A 305 -14.66 17.11 -13.87
N SER A 306 -15.66 17.56 -14.62
CA SER A 306 -16.88 18.25 -14.15
C SER A 306 -17.60 17.60 -12.96
N ASN A 307 -17.53 16.28 -12.84
CA ASN A 307 -18.19 15.49 -11.79
C ASN A 307 -17.29 15.17 -10.58
N LYS A 308 -16.11 15.79 -10.46
CA LYS A 308 -15.17 15.57 -9.34
C LYS A 308 -15.58 16.40 -8.12
N GLN A 309 -15.55 15.78 -6.93
CA GLN A 309 -15.72 16.48 -5.64
C GLN A 309 -14.70 17.63 -5.52
N TYR A 310 -15.11 18.81 -5.03
CA TYR A 310 -14.27 20.01 -4.91
C TYR A 310 -13.67 20.46 -6.26
N ALA A 311 -14.52 20.62 -7.28
CA ALA A 311 -14.11 21.10 -8.61
C ALA A 311 -13.64 22.56 -8.58
N GLU A 312 -14.12 23.37 -7.62
CA GLU A 312 -13.76 24.79 -7.45
C GLU A 312 -12.32 25.05 -6.95
N GLU A 313 -11.57 23.97 -6.71
CA GLU A 313 -10.15 23.95 -6.30
C GLU A 313 -9.27 23.20 -7.32
N MET A 314 -9.83 22.82 -8.47
CA MET A 314 -9.08 22.14 -9.53
C MET A 314 -8.11 23.10 -10.22
N GLN A 315 -6.89 22.62 -10.48
CA GLN A 315 -5.94 23.38 -11.29
C GLN A 315 -6.41 23.44 -12.75
N SER A 316 -6.20 24.59 -13.41
CA SER A 316 -6.43 24.73 -14.85
C SER A 316 -5.53 23.76 -15.65
N TRP A 317 -5.94 23.40 -16.87
CA TRP A 317 -5.14 22.55 -17.74
C TRP A 317 -3.70 23.07 -17.91
N ASP A 318 -3.52 24.38 -18.10
CA ASP A 318 -2.21 25.02 -18.24
C ASP A 318 -1.31 24.88 -17.00
N GLU A 319 -1.89 24.99 -15.80
CA GLU A 319 -1.14 24.77 -14.55
C GLU A 319 -0.71 23.30 -14.43
N ARG A 320 -1.64 22.37 -14.68
CA ARG A 320 -1.38 20.92 -14.66
C ARG A 320 -0.29 20.55 -15.68
N ALA A 321 -0.35 21.11 -16.89
CA ALA A 321 0.67 20.94 -17.93
C ALA A 321 2.03 21.54 -17.54
N ARG A 322 2.06 22.75 -16.98
CA ARG A 322 3.29 23.39 -16.47
C ARG A 322 3.93 22.60 -15.33
N SER A 323 3.14 22.09 -14.38
CA SER A 323 3.63 21.29 -13.26
C SER A 323 4.18 19.93 -13.71
N VAL A 324 3.56 19.29 -14.71
CA VAL A 324 4.09 18.10 -15.39
C VAL A 324 5.44 18.40 -16.05
N MET A 325 5.54 19.45 -16.87
CA MET A 325 6.79 19.86 -17.53
C MET A 325 7.90 20.18 -16.52
N ALA A 326 7.56 20.91 -15.45
CA ALA A 326 8.47 21.27 -14.38
C ALA A 326 9.00 20.04 -13.63
N PHE A 327 8.18 19.02 -13.39
CA PHE A 327 8.64 17.75 -12.79
C PHE A 327 9.55 16.97 -13.74
N LEU A 328 9.15 16.81 -15.00
CA LEU A 328 9.90 16.08 -16.02
C LEU A 328 11.29 16.70 -16.28
N ALA A 329 11.43 18.02 -16.18
CA ALA A 329 12.72 18.70 -16.27
C ALA A 329 13.75 18.23 -15.21
N THR A 330 13.31 17.77 -14.03
CA THR A 330 14.22 17.11 -13.07
C THR A 330 14.57 15.69 -13.52
N GLN A 331 13.60 14.94 -14.04
CA GLN A 331 13.80 13.56 -14.47
C GLN A 331 14.75 13.44 -15.66
N PHE A 332 14.68 14.37 -16.62
CA PHE A 332 15.65 14.50 -17.71
C PHE A 332 16.96 15.22 -17.31
N ASN A 333 17.20 15.44 -16.01
CA ASN A 333 18.37 16.12 -15.45
C ASN A 333 18.61 17.58 -15.93
N ALA A 334 17.71 18.16 -16.75
CA ALA A 334 17.85 19.51 -17.32
C ALA A 334 17.93 20.63 -16.26
N PRO A 335 18.78 21.68 -16.45
CA PRO A 335 19.03 22.72 -15.45
C PRO A 335 17.77 23.39 -14.87
N THR A 336 17.83 23.78 -13.59
CA THR A 336 16.67 24.31 -12.86
C THR A 336 16.27 25.74 -13.24
N THR A 337 16.98 26.37 -14.19
CA THR A 337 16.60 27.67 -14.79
C THR A 337 15.68 27.43 -15.99
N PRO A 338 14.41 27.89 -15.96
CA PRO A 338 13.42 27.55 -16.97
C PRO A 338 13.62 28.32 -18.30
N SER A 339 14.27 27.68 -19.27
CA SER A 339 14.27 28.10 -20.68
C SER A 339 13.17 27.36 -21.46
N PHE A 340 11.90 27.54 -21.08
CA PHE A 340 10.77 26.90 -21.77
C PHE A 340 10.46 27.63 -23.08
N VAL A 341 10.46 26.88 -24.20
CA VAL A 341 9.96 27.38 -25.49
C VAL A 341 8.48 27.00 -25.62
N THR A 342 7.61 27.81 -25.02
CA THR A 342 6.15 27.62 -25.13
C THR A 342 5.68 28.06 -26.52
N SER A 343 5.48 27.11 -27.43
CA SER A 343 4.77 27.34 -28.69
C SER A 343 3.33 26.83 -28.60
N SER A 344 2.41 27.72 -28.24
CA SER A 344 0.98 27.53 -28.51
C SER A 344 0.76 27.62 -30.02
N ALA A 345 0.85 26.48 -30.70
CA ALA A 345 0.46 26.39 -32.10
C ALA A 345 -1.06 26.26 -32.17
N ASP A 346 -1.74 27.29 -32.68
CA ASP A 346 -3.05 27.10 -33.30
C ASP A 346 -2.84 26.17 -34.50
N ILE A 347 -3.03 24.86 -34.29
CA ILE A 347 -2.91 23.88 -35.36
C ILE A 347 -4.15 24.00 -36.23
N ASP A 348 -3.99 24.70 -37.36
CA ASP A 348 -4.98 24.69 -38.42
C ASP A 348 -5.36 23.24 -38.74
N HIS A 349 -6.66 22.93 -38.61
CA HIS A 349 -7.28 21.60 -38.70
C HIS A 349 -7.23 20.70 -37.44
N GLY A 350 -7.30 21.24 -36.21
CA GLY A 350 -7.62 20.43 -35.01
C GLY A 350 -8.13 21.21 -33.78
N PRO A 351 -9.05 20.67 -32.95
CA PRO A 351 -9.60 21.36 -31.78
C PRO A 351 -8.85 21.09 -30.46
N ALA A 352 -7.60 20.61 -30.50
CA ALA A 352 -6.90 20.08 -29.32
C ALA A 352 -5.73 20.97 -28.89
N THR A 353 -5.75 21.43 -27.64
CA THR A 353 -4.66 22.18 -27.01
C THR A 353 -3.47 21.28 -26.71
N GLU A 354 -2.25 21.71 -27.04
CA GLU A 354 -1.02 20.96 -26.74
C GLU A 354 0.12 21.88 -26.27
N MET A 355 0.84 21.46 -25.24
CA MET A 355 2.04 22.13 -24.72
C MET A 355 3.26 21.21 -24.91
N ARG A 356 4.34 21.74 -25.50
CA ARG A 356 5.54 20.97 -25.86
C ARG A 356 6.79 21.48 -25.13
N ALA A 357 7.71 20.58 -24.82
CA ALA A 357 9.05 20.90 -24.33
C ALA A 357 10.07 19.86 -24.82
N THR A 358 11.30 20.28 -25.05
CA THR A 358 12.41 19.39 -25.42
C THR A 358 13.47 19.32 -24.33
N PHE A 359 14.03 18.13 -24.13
CA PHE A 359 15.05 17.81 -23.15
C PHE A 359 16.18 16.99 -23.79
N CYS A 360 17.27 16.77 -23.05
CA CYS A 360 18.46 16.04 -23.53
C CYS A 360 18.97 16.61 -24.87
N ASP A 361 19.16 17.93 -24.92
CA ASP A 361 19.60 18.71 -26.09
C ASP A 361 18.79 18.47 -27.39
N GLY A 362 17.52 18.07 -27.23
CA GLY A 362 16.57 17.81 -28.30
C GLY A 362 16.22 16.32 -28.49
N ALA A 363 16.99 15.40 -27.90
CA ALA A 363 16.80 13.95 -28.03
C ALA A 363 15.50 13.41 -27.41
N ALA A 364 14.87 14.17 -26.50
CA ALA A 364 13.59 13.83 -25.89
C ALA A 364 12.56 14.96 -26.04
N LEU A 365 11.39 14.64 -26.61
CA LEU A 365 10.22 15.51 -26.71
C LEU A 365 9.18 15.12 -25.65
N VAL A 366 8.60 16.10 -24.98
CA VAL A 366 7.42 15.91 -24.13
C VAL A 366 6.25 16.67 -24.74
N ARG A 367 5.09 16.01 -24.77
CA ARG A 367 3.81 16.51 -25.29
C ARG A 367 2.75 16.39 -24.19
N CYS A 368 2.36 17.49 -23.57
CA CYS A 368 1.17 17.56 -22.72
C CYS A 368 -0.03 17.85 -23.65
N VAL A 369 -0.94 16.89 -23.78
CA VAL A 369 -2.09 16.93 -24.70
C VAL A 369 -3.37 17.08 -23.89
N ASP A 370 -4.26 18.00 -24.26
CA ASP A 370 -5.62 18.06 -23.71
C ASP A 370 -6.49 16.93 -24.25
N ILE A 371 -7.08 16.12 -23.36
CA ILE A 371 -7.90 14.97 -23.76
C ILE A 371 -9.34 15.14 -23.27
N HIS A 372 -10.28 15.12 -24.22
CA HIS A 372 -11.73 15.21 -24.01
C HIS A 372 -12.40 13.82 -23.93
N ASP A 373 -11.65 12.74 -24.15
CA ASP A 373 -12.15 11.37 -24.09
C ASP A 373 -11.14 10.41 -23.40
N PRO A 374 -11.59 9.24 -22.88
CA PRO A 374 -10.71 8.31 -22.13
C PRO A 374 -9.60 7.62 -22.93
N PHE A 375 -9.53 7.82 -24.24
CA PHE A 375 -8.56 7.18 -25.15
C PHE A 375 -7.57 8.21 -25.71
N GLY A 376 -8.07 9.40 -26.11
CA GLY A 376 -7.25 10.50 -26.61
C GLY A 376 -6.28 10.07 -27.73
N PRO A 377 -5.01 10.50 -27.71
CA PRO A 377 -4.06 10.22 -28.80
C PRO A 377 -3.78 8.72 -29.01
N THR A 378 -4.07 7.85 -28.03
CA THR A 378 -3.74 6.41 -28.13
C THR A 378 -4.51 5.66 -29.23
N ILE A 379 -5.60 6.23 -29.73
CA ILE A 379 -6.40 5.70 -30.85
C ILE A 379 -6.35 6.57 -32.11
N THR A 380 -5.64 7.70 -32.11
CA THR A 380 -5.42 8.55 -33.30
C THR A 380 -3.97 8.54 -33.78
N GLU A 381 -3.01 8.23 -32.92
CA GLU A 381 -1.59 8.09 -33.24
C GLU A 381 -1.15 6.61 -33.18
N GLU A 382 -0.94 5.98 -34.33
CA GLU A 382 -0.50 4.57 -34.41
C GLU A 382 0.92 4.37 -33.87
N ALA A 383 1.79 5.38 -34.03
CA ALA A 383 3.22 5.32 -33.73
C ALA A 383 3.57 5.08 -32.24
N ILE A 384 2.63 5.29 -31.32
CA ILE A 384 2.80 5.02 -29.88
C ILE A 384 3.12 3.53 -29.66
N GLU A 385 4.06 3.23 -28.76
CA GLU A 385 4.59 1.87 -28.57
C GLU A 385 4.20 1.27 -27.22
N ALA A 386 4.30 2.07 -26.15
CA ALA A 386 4.06 1.63 -24.78
C ALA A 386 3.16 2.62 -24.03
N ILE A 387 2.40 2.11 -23.06
CA ILE A 387 1.55 2.90 -22.15
C ILE A 387 1.87 2.57 -20.69
N VAL A 388 2.06 3.61 -19.87
CA VAL A 388 2.19 3.45 -18.41
C VAL A 388 0.83 3.59 -17.75
N VAL A 389 0.47 2.61 -16.92
CA VAL A 389 -0.80 2.57 -16.18
C VAL A 389 -0.56 2.36 -14.68
N SER A 390 -1.52 2.74 -13.85
CA SER A 390 -1.60 2.27 -12.47
C SER A 390 -2.47 1.01 -12.40
N GLY A 391 -2.40 0.28 -11.28
CA GLY A 391 -3.36 -0.82 -11.01
C GLY A 391 -4.84 -0.38 -11.04
N GLU A 392 -5.13 0.91 -10.88
CA GLU A 392 -6.48 1.47 -11.05
C GLU A 392 -6.82 1.70 -12.53
N THR A 393 -5.86 2.13 -13.35
CA THR A 393 -6.07 2.44 -14.78
C THR A 393 -5.74 1.29 -15.75
N ARG A 394 -5.29 0.12 -15.26
CA ARG A 394 -5.07 -1.13 -16.03
C ARG A 394 -6.15 -1.38 -17.09
N LYS A 395 -7.42 -1.38 -16.68
CA LYS A 395 -8.59 -1.60 -17.56
C LYS A 395 -8.74 -0.57 -18.69
N GLY A 396 -8.20 0.64 -18.50
CA GLY A 396 -8.10 1.66 -19.55
C GLY A 396 -7.11 1.26 -20.63
N GLY A 397 -5.93 0.74 -20.24
CA GLY A 397 -4.96 0.16 -21.17
C GLY A 397 -5.54 -1.02 -21.95
N ASP A 398 -6.26 -1.92 -21.29
CA ASP A 398 -6.96 -3.04 -21.94
C ASP A 398 -8.00 -2.54 -22.98
N ALA A 399 -8.77 -1.51 -22.64
CA ALA A 399 -9.77 -0.91 -23.54
C ALA A 399 -9.14 -0.15 -24.72
N ILE A 400 -8.01 0.52 -24.51
CA ILE A 400 -7.20 1.15 -25.56
C ILE A 400 -6.69 0.08 -26.53
N ASN A 401 -6.09 -0.99 -26.03
CA ASN A 401 -5.58 -2.09 -26.85
C ASN A 401 -6.69 -2.82 -27.61
N SER A 402 -7.87 -2.95 -27.01
CA SER A 402 -9.06 -3.46 -27.70
C SER A 402 -9.45 -2.58 -28.90
N LYS A 403 -9.49 -1.24 -28.73
CA LYS A 403 -9.75 -0.31 -29.84
C LYS A 403 -8.66 -0.29 -30.90
N ARG A 404 -7.37 -0.37 -30.52
CA ARG A 404 -6.25 -0.42 -31.47
C ARG A 404 -6.29 -1.69 -32.32
N THR A 405 -6.52 -2.85 -31.68
CA THR A 405 -6.71 -4.13 -32.37
C THR A 405 -7.90 -4.08 -33.35
N ALA A 406 -9.03 -3.48 -32.94
CA ALA A 406 -10.19 -3.28 -33.81
C ALA A 406 -9.96 -2.30 -34.99
N ARG A 407 -8.87 -1.51 -34.96
CA ARG A 407 -8.39 -0.66 -36.07
C ARG A 407 -7.31 -1.34 -36.93
N GLY A 408 -6.88 -2.56 -36.57
CA GLY A 408 -5.76 -3.26 -37.21
C GLY A 408 -4.38 -2.81 -36.73
N TRP A 409 -4.29 -1.93 -35.73
CA TRP A 409 -3.03 -1.41 -35.19
C TRP A 409 -2.41 -2.34 -34.16
N ARG A 410 -1.08 -2.26 -34.00
CA ARG A 410 -0.39 -2.96 -32.90
C ARG A 410 -0.94 -2.52 -31.53
N PRO A 411 -1.24 -3.45 -30.61
CA PRO A 411 -1.43 -3.14 -29.20
C PRO A 411 -0.21 -2.40 -28.62
N LEU A 412 -0.43 -1.54 -27.63
CA LEU A 412 0.62 -0.93 -26.83
C LEU A 412 1.13 -1.94 -25.80
N GLU A 413 2.43 -1.93 -25.53
CA GLU A 413 2.97 -2.63 -24.36
C GLU A 413 2.52 -1.91 -23.07
N ILE A 414 1.80 -2.62 -22.20
CA ILE A 414 1.25 -2.06 -20.96
C ILE A 414 2.28 -2.26 -19.84
N TYR A 415 2.85 -1.15 -19.36
CA TYR A 415 3.75 -1.13 -18.21
C TYR A 415 2.98 -0.62 -16.98
N GLU A 416 2.55 -1.56 -16.14
CA GLU A 416 1.85 -1.23 -14.90
C GLU A 416 2.80 -0.89 -13.74
N ILE A 417 2.35 0.05 -12.91
CA ILE A 417 2.96 0.36 -11.62
C ILE A 417 1.92 0.33 -10.49
N ASP A 418 2.31 -0.31 -9.39
CA ASP A 418 1.64 -0.20 -8.10
C ASP A 418 1.79 1.24 -7.55
N VAL A 419 0.89 2.14 -7.96
CA VAL A 419 0.87 3.52 -7.48
C VAL A 419 0.38 3.56 -6.03
N LEU A 420 1.35 3.52 -5.11
CA LEU A 420 1.21 3.83 -3.67
C LEU A 420 0.03 3.14 -2.98
N ASP A 421 -0.08 1.82 -3.16
CA ASP A 421 -1.17 1.03 -2.60
C ASP A 421 -1.12 0.98 -1.06
N ALA A 422 -2.13 1.59 -0.43
CA ALA A 422 -2.34 1.65 1.01
C ALA A 422 -2.49 0.27 1.71
N THR A 423 -2.65 -0.81 0.95
CA THR A 423 -2.77 -2.18 1.50
C THR A 423 -1.45 -2.78 2.00
N LEU A 424 -0.30 -2.22 1.62
CA LEU A 424 1.02 -2.81 1.90
C LEU A 424 1.78 -2.19 3.09
N ALA A 425 1.08 -1.50 3.99
CA ALA A 425 1.58 -1.11 5.30
C ALA A 425 0.82 -1.87 6.40
N GLU A 426 1.57 -2.55 7.27
CA GLU A 426 1.07 -3.28 8.47
C GLU A 426 0.16 -4.49 8.20
N GLY A 427 0.78 -5.50 7.60
CA GLY A 427 0.64 -6.86 8.12
C GLY A 427 1.29 -6.94 9.51
N ASP A 428 0.51 -7.42 10.48
CA ASP A 428 0.81 -7.82 11.86
C ASP A 428 1.53 -6.85 12.81
N THR A 429 0.96 -6.55 14.00
CA THR A 429 0.70 -7.51 15.10
C THR A 429 -0.72 -7.47 15.69
N ALA A 430 -1.08 -8.43 16.56
CA ALA A 430 -2.16 -8.26 17.56
C ALA A 430 -1.85 -9.07 18.84
N GLY A 431 -2.39 -8.59 19.96
CA GLY A 431 -2.20 -9.18 21.29
C GLY A 431 -0.80 -8.94 21.84
N GLY A 432 -0.60 -7.78 22.46
CA GLY A 432 0.68 -7.35 23.06
C GLY A 432 0.77 -5.83 23.12
N GLU A 433 0.07 -5.20 24.06
CA GLU A 433 0.16 -3.75 24.28
C GLU A 433 1.37 -3.41 25.18
N ASP A 434 2.52 -3.10 24.58
CA ASP A 434 3.40 -2.07 25.15
C ASP A 434 4.34 -1.43 24.11
N ARG A 435 3.82 -0.44 23.37
CA ARG A 435 4.54 0.66 22.68
C ARG A 435 3.53 1.61 22.02
N PRO A 436 3.93 2.86 21.65
CA PRO A 436 2.99 3.87 21.16
C PRO A 436 2.24 3.44 19.88
N GLN A 437 0.91 3.33 19.99
CA GLN A 437 0.04 2.91 18.90
C GLN A 437 -0.22 4.06 17.91
N THR A 438 0.35 3.93 16.71
CA THR A 438 -0.02 4.67 15.49
C THR A 438 0.12 3.67 14.35
N GLY A 439 -0.94 3.42 13.58
CA GLY A 439 -0.99 2.26 12.70
C GLY A 439 -2.39 1.74 12.36
N ARG A 440 -2.58 1.44 11.07
CA ARG A 440 -3.72 0.81 10.38
C ARG A 440 -4.90 1.68 9.90
N SER A 441 -5.47 2.59 10.68
CA SER A 441 -6.39 3.60 10.09
C SER A 441 -5.65 4.53 9.13
N ASP A 442 -4.36 4.69 9.39
CA ASP A 442 -3.49 5.72 8.86
C ASP A 442 -2.97 5.41 7.46
N ALA A 443 -3.05 4.15 7.00
CA ALA A 443 -2.63 3.77 5.64
C ALA A 443 -3.70 4.14 4.59
N ALA A 444 -4.98 3.88 4.86
CA ALA A 444 -6.07 4.43 4.05
C ALA A 444 -6.04 5.98 4.13
N ASN A 445 -5.92 6.51 5.36
CA ASN A 445 -5.71 7.94 5.60
C ASN A 445 -4.51 8.52 4.83
N LEU A 446 -3.48 7.73 4.53
CA LEU A 446 -2.26 8.19 3.85
C LEU A 446 -2.51 8.39 2.36
N ALA A 447 -3.09 7.40 1.69
CA ALA A 447 -3.51 7.54 0.30
C ALA A 447 -4.57 8.65 0.15
N ASP A 448 -5.52 8.74 1.09
CA ASP A 448 -6.46 9.86 1.18
C ASP A 448 -5.67 11.19 1.31
N LYS A 449 -4.83 11.34 2.36
CA LYS A 449 -4.07 12.56 2.72
C LYS A 449 -3.19 13.13 1.61
N ILE A 450 -2.71 12.28 0.68
CA ILE A 450 -1.88 12.71 -0.45
C ILE A 450 -2.57 12.56 -1.80
N SER A 451 -3.89 12.41 -1.84
CA SER A 451 -4.68 12.39 -3.08
C SER A 451 -5.04 13.79 -3.57
N SER A 452 -5.20 13.97 -4.88
CA SER A 452 -5.72 15.21 -5.47
C SER A 452 -7.13 15.59 -4.96
N THR A 453 -7.90 14.63 -4.45
CA THR A 453 -9.23 14.91 -3.85
C THR A 453 -9.11 15.51 -2.44
N GLU A 454 -8.20 15.01 -1.61
CA GLU A 454 -7.89 15.64 -0.30
C GLU A 454 -7.27 17.02 -0.48
N ILE A 455 -6.31 17.20 -1.39
CA ILE A 455 -5.64 18.50 -1.57
C ILE A 455 -6.69 19.57 -1.94
N ARG A 456 -7.65 19.22 -2.78
CA ARG A 456 -8.80 20.07 -3.10
C ARG A 456 -9.76 20.24 -1.92
N ARG A 457 -10.06 19.18 -1.14
CA ARG A 457 -10.83 19.31 0.11
C ARG A 457 -10.19 20.32 1.08
N ARG A 458 -8.88 20.25 1.29
CA ARG A 458 -8.11 21.15 2.17
C ARG A 458 -8.13 22.59 1.67
N LYS A 459 -7.87 22.82 0.37
CA LYS A 459 -7.94 24.17 -0.21
C LYS A 459 -9.36 24.75 -0.09
N ALA A 460 -10.42 23.96 -0.30
CA ALA A 460 -11.81 24.38 -0.09
C ALA A 460 -12.14 24.68 1.37
N GLU A 461 -11.66 23.87 2.33
CA GLU A 461 -11.85 24.10 3.76
C GLU A 461 -11.11 25.38 4.23
N ALA A 462 -9.88 25.59 3.76
CA ALA A 462 -9.11 26.81 4.03
C ALA A 462 -9.75 28.07 3.42
N ARG A 463 -10.24 27.99 2.17
CA ARG A 463 -10.95 29.09 1.48
C ARG A 463 -12.26 29.48 2.18
N ARG A 464 -12.88 28.55 2.92
CA ARG A 464 -14.14 28.75 3.66
C ARG A 464 -13.95 29.18 5.13
N ALA A 465 -12.71 29.21 5.63
CA ALA A 465 -12.42 29.67 6.99
C ALA A 465 -12.59 31.21 7.11
N PRO A 466 -13.24 31.73 8.15
CA PRO A 466 -13.43 33.18 8.32
C PRO A 466 -12.10 33.87 8.65
N VAL A 467 -11.73 34.87 7.84
CA VAL A 467 -10.49 35.66 8.03
C VAL A 467 -10.63 36.56 9.26
N SER A 468 -10.03 36.15 10.37
CA SER A 468 -9.92 36.97 11.58
C SER A 468 -8.88 38.09 11.39
N TYR A 469 -9.33 39.28 10.99
CA TYR A 469 -8.48 40.48 10.90
C TYR A 469 -8.04 40.97 12.29
N ASN A 470 -6.87 40.52 12.76
CA ASN A 470 -6.14 41.22 13.83
C ASN A 470 -5.42 42.43 13.25
N ALA A 471 -6.15 43.54 13.13
CA ALA A 471 -5.63 44.82 12.62
C ALA A 471 -4.88 45.62 13.71
N ALA A 472 -3.86 45.03 14.33
CA ALA A 472 -3.03 45.69 15.34
C ALA A 472 -1.65 45.05 15.49
N GLU A 473 -0.70 45.39 14.61
CA GLU A 473 0.75 45.41 14.89
C GLU A 473 1.53 46.02 13.71
N LEU A 474 1.54 47.36 13.64
CA LEU A 474 2.52 48.14 12.88
C LEU A 474 2.72 49.48 13.61
N SER A 475 3.98 49.92 13.75
CA SER A 475 4.47 50.84 14.80
C SER A 475 4.47 50.21 16.21
N THR A 476 5.42 50.50 17.11
CA THR A 476 6.52 51.49 17.04
C THR A 476 7.79 50.95 17.72
N GLU A 477 8.97 51.44 17.34
CA GLU A 477 10.21 51.19 18.07
C GLU A 477 10.30 52.00 19.38
N THR A 478 10.91 51.38 20.39
CA THR A 478 11.89 51.97 21.33
C THR A 478 11.71 53.41 21.82
N THR A 479 11.16 53.58 23.04
CA THR A 479 11.88 54.31 24.11
C THR A 479 11.42 53.94 25.53
N LEU A 480 12.35 54.18 26.47
CA LEU A 480 12.27 54.38 27.92
C LEU A 480 10.91 54.97 28.40
N GLU A 481 10.42 54.74 29.64
CA GLU A 481 11.18 54.92 30.91
C GLU A 481 10.61 54.11 32.10
N MET A 482 10.71 54.61 33.34
CA MET A 482 10.76 53.82 34.60
C MET A 482 9.69 54.24 35.66
N GLU A 483 9.59 53.46 36.76
CA GLU A 483 8.83 53.73 38.02
C GLU A 483 7.29 53.65 37.93
N MET A 484 6.58 52.79 38.68
CA MET A 484 6.39 52.63 40.15
C MET A 484 5.45 53.68 40.81
N THR A 485 4.20 53.29 41.14
CA THR A 485 3.67 53.28 42.54
C THR A 485 2.20 52.81 42.66
N ASP A 486 2.04 51.67 43.34
CA ASP A 486 1.12 51.38 44.46
C ASP A 486 -0.30 52.01 44.67
N THR A 487 -1.21 51.11 45.07
CA THR A 487 -2.28 51.21 46.10
C THR A 487 -3.80 51.37 45.78
N ASN A 488 -4.57 50.53 46.49
CA ASN A 488 -5.92 50.69 47.08
C ASN A 488 -7.24 50.65 46.23
N GLY A 489 -8.19 49.79 46.67
CA GLY A 489 -9.56 50.28 46.94
C GLY A 489 -10.80 49.44 46.53
N SER A 490 -11.08 48.28 47.14
CA SER A 490 -12.47 47.74 47.25
C SER A 490 -13.22 48.45 48.42
N PRO A 491 -14.57 48.35 48.67
CA PRO A 491 -15.32 47.07 48.74
C PRO A 491 -16.88 47.03 48.52
N SER A 492 -17.43 45.81 48.41
CA SER A 492 -18.80 45.40 48.89
C SER A 492 -20.04 45.86 48.07
N ARG A 493 -21.26 45.26 48.14
CA ARG A 493 -21.79 43.97 48.68
C ARG A 493 -23.28 43.74 48.26
N ILE A 494 -23.85 42.59 48.69
CA ILE A 494 -25.29 42.22 48.85
C ILE A 494 -25.98 41.54 47.64
N ALA A 495 -26.82 40.53 47.94
CA ALA A 495 -27.68 39.71 47.06
C ALA A 495 -29.17 40.15 47.21
N ALA A 496 -30.27 39.42 46.95
CA ALA A 496 -30.65 38.11 46.38
C ALA A 496 -32.15 38.23 45.96
N ASP A 497 -32.76 37.21 45.32
CA ASP A 497 -33.83 36.33 45.90
C ASP A 497 -34.56 35.49 44.82
N GLU A 498 -35.38 34.52 45.24
CA GLU A 498 -36.08 33.48 44.45
C GLU A 498 -37.49 33.94 43.94
N SER A 499 -38.43 33.15 43.40
CA SER A 499 -38.76 31.70 43.34
C SER A 499 -39.73 31.45 42.12
N ALA A 500 -40.48 30.37 41.86
CA ALA A 500 -40.92 29.16 42.60
C ALA A 500 -41.49 28.06 41.64
N ALA A 501 -42.11 27.02 42.22
CA ALA A 501 -43.16 26.12 41.67
C ALA A 501 -42.74 24.95 40.72
N LEU A 502 -43.32 23.74 40.81
CA LEU A 502 -44.14 23.08 41.87
C LEU A 502 -44.16 21.54 41.66
N THR A 503 -44.44 20.74 42.70
CA THR A 503 -44.41 19.26 42.66
C THR A 503 -45.63 18.61 43.35
N MET A 504 -45.94 17.34 43.03
CA MET A 504 -46.98 16.50 43.67
C MET A 504 -46.37 15.14 44.09
N THR A 505 -47.02 14.38 44.98
CA THR A 505 -46.35 13.38 45.85
C THR A 505 -47.10 12.06 46.13
N SER A 506 -46.34 11.07 46.65
CA SER A 506 -46.77 9.90 47.48
C SER A 506 -47.33 8.63 46.79
N PRO A 507 -47.26 7.42 47.41
CA PRO A 507 -46.40 6.94 48.52
C PRO A 507 -45.76 5.51 48.38
N ASP A 508 -44.77 5.24 49.23
CA ASP A 508 -44.29 3.95 49.80
C ASP A 508 -44.33 2.61 49.02
N LYS A 509 -43.13 2.01 48.82
CA LYS A 509 -42.81 0.62 49.29
C LYS A 509 -41.33 0.20 49.16
N VAL A 510 -40.84 -0.49 50.21
CA VAL A 510 -39.70 -1.42 50.30
C VAL A 510 -38.37 -1.01 49.64
N ALA A 511 -37.33 -0.85 50.47
CA ALA A 511 -35.96 -0.73 50.00
C ALA A 511 -35.46 -2.05 49.36
N VAL A 512 -35.18 -2.00 48.07
CA VAL A 512 -34.23 -2.90 47.39
C VAL A 512 -32.92 -2.13 47.28
N SER A 513 -31.79 -2.73 47.66
CA SER A 513 -30.49 -2.14 47.42
C SER A 513 -30.25 -2.03 45.92
N GLU A 514 -29.98 -0.82 45.41
CA GLU A 514 -29.49 -0.65 44.05
C GLU A 514 -28.24 -1.52 43.84
N PRO A 515 -28.12 -2.24 42.71
CA PRO A 515 -26.90 -2.99 42.43
C PRO A 515 -25.75 -1.99 42.27
N GLU A 516 -24.70 -2.11 43.10
CA GLU A 516 -23.48 -1.29 42.96
C GLU A 516 -23.02 -1.37 41.50
N VAL A 517 -23.01 -0.21 40.82
CA VAL A 517 -22.48 -0.10 39.46
C VAL A 517 -21.02 -0.59 39.51
N PRO A 518 -20.70 -1.74 38.88
CA PRO A 518 -19.36 -2.30 38.98
C PRO A 518 -18.33 -1.30 38.50
N SER A 519 -17.11 -1.34 39.04
CA SER A 519 -16.06 -0.37 38.66
C SER A 519 -15.76 -0.35 37.16
N HIS A 520 -16.01 -1.45 36.44
CA HIS A 520 -15.91 -1.57 34.98
C HIS A 520 -17.08 -0.94 34.19
N ARG A 521 -18.09 -0.36 34.86
CA ARG A 521 -19.22 0.41 34.31
C ARG A 521 -19.30 1.85 34.83
N SER A 522 -18.23 2.36 35.46
CA SER A 522 -18.25 3.69 36.08
C SER A 522 -17.53 4.70 35.18
N HIS A 523 -18.29 5.61 34.56
CA HIS A 523 -17.79 6.73 33.73
C HIS A 523 -17.05 7.82 34.53
N ASP A 524 -16.44 7.44 35.64
CA ASP A 524 -15.66 8.29 36.52
C ASP A 524 -14.18 8.21 36.09
N PRO A 525 -13.58 9.32 35.60
CA PRO A 525 -12.18 9.32 35.17
C PRO A 525 -11.21 8.92 36.29
N ALA A 526 -11.58 9.07 37.57
CA ALA A 526 -10.78 8.64 38.71
C ALA A 526 -10.87 7.13 38.99
N LYS A 527 -11.73 6.38 38.28
CA LYS A 527 -11.85 4.91 38.36
C LYS A 527 -11.40 4.18 37.08
N ASN A 528 -11.19 4.89 35.98
CA ASN A 528 -10.74 4.36 34.69
C ASN A 528 -9.21 4.05 34.67
N TRP A 529 -8.73 3.28 35.66
CA TRP A 529 -7.31 2.90 35.79
C TRP A 529 -6.98 1.79 34.79
N LYS A 530 -5.83 1.90 34.11
CA LYS A 530 -5.27 0.80 33.30
C LYS A 530 -5.00 -0.42 34.19
N ARG A 531 -5.87 -1.43 34.12
CA ARG A 531 -5.64 -2.72 34.79
C ARG A 531 -4.60 -3.54 34.01
N SER A 532 -3.88 -4.38 34.75
CA SER A 532 -2.80 -5.26 34.25
C SER A 532 -3.18 -6.75 34.24
N ASP A 533 -4.46 -7.07 34.40
CA ASP A 533 -4.99 -8.42 34.29
C ASP A 533 -5.33 -8.78 32.83
N PRO A 534 -5.41 -10.08 32.47
CA PRO A 534 -5.64 -10.48 31.09
C PRO A 534 -7.01 -10.02 30.58
N PHE A 535 -7.01 -9.32 29.45
CA PHE A 535 -8.17 -8.75 28.80
C PHE A 535 -9.33 -9.76 28.61
N GLN A 536 -10.49 -9.43 29.18
CA GLN A 536 -11.68 -10.27 29.14
C GLN A 536 -12.65 -9.77 28.04
N PHE A 537 -12.67 -10.49 26.92
CA PHE A 537 -13.57 -10.22 25.78
C PHE A 537 -15.06 -10.29 26.16
N GLY A 538 -15.91 -9.57 25.43
CA GLY A 538 -17.38 -9.64 25.60
C GLY A 538 -17.94 -8.81 26.76
N SER A 539 -17.17 -7.86 27.29
CA SER A 539 -17.49 -7.12 28.51
C SER A 539 -17.94 -5.66 28.31
N ARG A 540 -17.80 -5.11 27.09
CA ARG A 540 -18.04 -3.68 26.79
C ARG A 540 -19.30 -3.49 25.96
N PHE A 541 -20.43 -3.41 26.66
CA PHE A 541 -21.74 -3.11 26.09
C PHE A 541 -21.89 -1.61 25.90
N LEU A 542 -22.47 -1.19 24.77
CA LEU A 542 -22.77 0.21 24.45
C LEU A 542 -24.23 0.51 24.80
N THR A 543 -24.49 1.57 25.56
CA THR A 543 -25.85 2.09 25.87
C THR A 543 -26.14 3.40 25.11
N GLU A 544 -27.30 4.02 25.33
CA GLU A 544 -27.68 5.27 24.67
C GLU A 544 -26.99 6.51 25.28
N GLU A 545 -26.47 6.38 26.50
CA GLU A 545 -25.78 7.43 27.25
C GLU A 545 -24.25 7.49 26.97
N ASP A 546 -23.70 6.47 26.31
CA ASP A 546 -22.25 6.31 26.08
C ASP A 546 -21.70 7.21 24.97
N ASP A 547 -20.51 7.81 25.18
CA ASP A 547 -19.69 8.25 24.05
C ASP A 547 -19.13 7.02 23.33
N VAL A 548 -19.72 6.71 22.18
CA VAL A 548 -19.28 5.70 21.21
C VAL A 548 -17.76 5.73 20.93
N PHE A 549 -17.09 6.87 21.15
CA PHE A 549 -15.65 7.04 20.98
C PHE A 549 -14.83 6.97 22.29
N GLU A 550 -15.35 6.54 23.43
CA GLU A 550 -14.55 6.30 24.64
C GLU A 550 -13.54 5.16 24.38
N PHE A 551 -14.04 3.96 24.06
CA PHE A 551 -13.21 2.79 23.75
C PHE A 551 -12.91 2.67 22.24
N ASN A 552 -11.89 1.89 21.87
CA ASN A 552 -11.59 1.59 20.45
C ASN A 552 -12.55 0.56 19.82
N ALA A 553 -13.32 -0.17 20.65
CA ALA A 553 -14.25 -1.21 20.22
C ALA A 553 -15.28 -1.50 21.30
N TRP A 554 -16.50 -1.80 20.87
CA TRP A 554 -17.63 -2.25 21.68
C TRP A 554 -18.10 -3.62 21.20
N ASP A 555 -18.53 -4.46 22.13
CA ASP A 555 -18.93 -5.85 21.90
C ASP A 555 -20.48 -5.97 21.98
N HIS A 556 -21.08 -6.91 21.24
CA HIS A 556 -22.53 -7.14 21.16
C HIS A 556 -23.38 -5.96 20.62
N VAL A 557 -22.81 -5.12 19.76
CA VAL A 557 -23.50 -3.93 19.21
C VAL A 557 -24.29 -4.27 17.94
N GLU A 558 -25.60 -4.07 17.99
CA GLU A 558 -26.50 -4.14 16.83
C GLU A 558 -26.29 -2.97 15.84
N THR A 559 -26.67 -3.18 14.58
CA THR A 559 -26.59 -2.13 13.55
C THR A 559 -27.79 -1.19 13.63
N ASP A 560 -27.55 0.12 13.51
CA ASP A 560 -28.61 1.11 13.36
C ASP A 560 -29.27 1.01 11.96
N ASP A 561 -30.49 1.52 11.82
CA ASP A 561 -31.26 1.39 10.57
C ASP A 561 -30.60 2.13 9.41
N ALA A 562 -29.91 3.24 9.68
CA ALA A 562 -29.10 3.94 8.69
C ALA A 562 -27.96 3.06 8.12
N TYR A 563 -27.31 2.24 8.95
CA TYR A 563 -26.34 1.26 8.46
C TYR A 563 -27.00 0.11 7.68
N LYS A 564 -28.23 -0.32 8.03
CA LYS A 564 -28.98 -1.34 7.28
C LYS A 564 -29.36 -0.84 5.88
N GLU A 565 -29.93 0.37 5.80
CA GLU A 565 -30.25 1.03 4.52
C GLU A 565 -28.99 1.25 3.68
N TYR A 566 -27.89 1.69 4.29
CA TYR A 566 -26.60 1.80 3.62
C TYR A 566 -26.12 0.44 3.09
N ALA A 567 -26.16 -0.62 3.89
CA ALA A 567 -25.73 -1.96 3.49
C ALA A 567 -26.51 -2.48 2.27
N GLU A 568 -27.84 -2.44 2.31
CA GLU A 568 -28.70 -2.85 1.19
C GLU A 568 -28.46 -1.97 -0.06
N SER A 569 -28.21 -0.66 0.09
CA SER A 569 -27.81 0.20 -1.04
C SER A 569 -26.51 -0.25 -1.70
N GLN A 570 -25.53 -0.77 -0.92
CA GLN A 570 -24.28 -1.27 -1.48
C GLN A 570 -24.49 -2.65 -2.13
N TYR A 571 -25.32 -3.53 -1.57
CA TYR A 571 -25.64 -4.82 -2.18
C TYR A 571 -26.33 -4.65 -3.54
N GLU A 572 -27.22 -3.66 -3.68
CA GLU A 572 -27.81 -3.29 -4.97
C GLU A 572 -26.74 -2.84 -5.99
N VAL A 573 -25.84 -1.94 -5.59
CA VAL A 573 -24.73 -1.47 -6.44
C VAL A 573 -23.73 -2.58 -6.80
N GLN A 574 -23.60 -3.60 -5.95
CA GLN A 574 -22.79 -4.80 -6.20
C GLN A 574 -23.50 -5.76 -7.16
N ARG A 575 -24.80 -6.03 -6.96
CA ARG A 575 -25.65 -6.84 -7.85
C ARG A 575 -25.73 -6.27 -9.27
N GLN A 576 -25.73 -4.95 -9.41
CA GLN A 576 -25.68 -4.27 -10.72
C GLN A 576 -24.29 -4.31 -11.39
N ALA A 577 -23.25 -4.80 -10.72
CA ALA A 577 -21.90 -4.91 -11.24
C ALA A 577 -21.22 -6.25 -10.86
N PRO A 578 -21.74 -7.38 -11.36
CA PRO A 578 -21.15 -8.70 -11.15
C PRO A 578 -19.79 -8.83 -11.84
N VAL A 579 -19.08 -9.93 -11.56
CA VAL A 579 -17.98 -10.38 -12.43
C VAL A 579 -18.50 -10.81 -13.82
N SER A 580 -17.60 -10.95 -14.80
CA SER A 580 -17.96 -11.59 -16.08
C SER A 580 -18.21 -13.09 -15.89
N ASP A 581 -19.00 -13.73 -16.76
CA ASP A 581 -19.19 -15.19 -16.72
C ASP A 581 -17.87 -15.96 -16.91
N PHE A 582 -16.97 -15.41 -17.72
CA PHE A 582 -15.60 -15.92 -17.89
C PHE A 582 -14.84 -15.91 -16.56
N ASP A 583 -14.86 -14.79 -15.83
CA ASP A 583 -14.20 -14.68 -14.53
C ASP A 583 -14.91 -15.54 -13.46
N LYS A 584 -16.25 -15.62 -13.48
CA LYS A 584 -17.03 -16.49 -12.58
C LYS A 584 -16.65 -17.96 -12.75
N ASN A 585 -16.49 -18.43 -13.99
CA ASN A 585 -15.97 -19.76 -14.28
C ASN A 585 -14.50 -19.91 -13.83
N ARG A 586 -13.64 -18.94 -14.17
CA ARG A 586 -12.21 -18.91 -13.80
C ARG A 586 -11.94 -18.93 -12.29
N PHE A 587 -12.80 -18.33 -11.47
CA PHE A 587 -12.66 -18.35 -10.00
C PHE A 587 -13.18 -19.67 -9.37
N ASN A 588 -14.15 -20.33 -9.99
CA ASN A 588 -14.75 -21.57 -9.47
C ASN A 588 -14.18 -22.88 -10.06
N SER A 589 -13.56 -22.84 -11.25
CA SER A 589 -12.97 -24.03 -11.90
C SER A 589 -11.65 -24.50 -11.27
N ASN A 590 -10.94 -23.64 -10.56
CA ASN A 590 -9.75 -24.00 -9.79
C ASN A 590 -9.54 -23.03 -8.60
N PRO A 591 -10.34 -23.17 -7.52
CA PRO A 591 -10.23 -22.31 -6.34
C PRO A 591 -8.89 -22.51 -5.60
N ALA A 592 -8.30 -23.71 -5.64
CA ALA A 592 -7.00 -24.01 -5.02
C ALA A 592 -5.87 -23.12 -5.58
N LYS A 593 -5.87 -22.81 -6.88
CA LYS A 593 -4.88 -21.93 -7.52
C LYS A 593 -4.74 -20.58 -6.81
N TRP A 594 -5.86 -20.00 -6.38
CA TRP A 594 -5.89 -18.67 -5.76
C TRP A 594 -5.34 -18.70 -4.34
N TRP A 595 -5.66 -19.73 -3.55
CA TRP A 595 -5.06 -19.93 -2.23
C TRP A 595 -3.57 -20.28 -2.29
N ASN A 596 -3.13 -21.08 -3.26
CA ASN A 596 -1.70 -21.33 -3.49
C ASN A 596 -0.94 -20.03 -3.83
N LEU A 597 -1.50 -19.18 -4.70
CA LEU A 597 -0.92 -17.87 -5.02
C LEU A 597 -0.92 -16.94 -3.80
N PHE A 598 -1.99 -16.91 -3.02
CA PHE A 598 -2.07 -16.14 -1.78
C PHE A 598 -0.97 -16.52 -0.79
N TYR A 599 -0.80 -17.82 -0.48
CA TYR A 599 0.23 -18.26 0.47
C TYR A 599 1.65 -18.13 -0.09
N LYS A 600 1.85 -18.29 -1.41
CA LYS A 600 3.14 -17.99 -2.07
C LYS A 600 3.57 -16.53 -1.90
N ASN A 601 2.61 -15.59 -1.88
CA ASN A 601 2.90 -14.16 -1.77
C ASN A 601 3.02 -13.67 -0.31
N ASN A 602 2.41 -14.37 0.66
CA ASN A 602 2.27 -13.90 2.05
C ASN A 602 3.01 -14.75 3.10
N ALA A 603 3.32 -16.01 2.80
CA ALA A 603 3.85 -17.00 3.75
C ALA A 603 3.03 -17.02 5.06
N SER A 604 3.69 -17.00 6.22
CA SER A 604 3.08 -17.00 7.55
C SER A 604 2.66 -15.62 8.08
N ASN A 605 3.06 -14.51 7.42
CA ASN A 605 3.06 -13.17 8.03
C ASN A 605 1.77 -12.33 7.87
N PHE A 606 0.68 -12.94 7.37
CA PHE A 606 -0.58 -12.23 7.08
C PHE A 606 -1.71 -12.52 8.08
N PHE A 607 -1.72 -13.73 8.63
CA PHE A 607 -2.70 -14.16 9.62
C PHE A 607 -2.01 -14.32 10.97
N LYS A 608 -2.71 -13.87 12.02
CA LYS A 608 -2.21 -13.80 13.38
C LYS A 608 -2.60 -15.02 14.18
N ASN A 609 -1.68 -15.48 15.03
CA ASN A 609 -1.94 -16.53 16.02
C ASN A 609 -3.22 -16.20 16.81
N ARG A 610 -4.21 -17.09 16.76
CA ARG A 610 -5.58 -16.83 17.23
C ARG A 610 -5.67 -16.91 18.77
N LYS A 611 -5.07 -15.95 19.48
CA LYS A 611 -4.93 -15.92 20.96
C LYS A 611 -6.24 -16.00 21.78
N TRP A 612 -7.39 -15.81 21.14
CA TRP A 612 -8.73 -15.88 21.73
C TRP A 612 -9.33 -17.31 21.78
N LEU A 613 -8.73 -18.28 21.07
CA LEU A 613 -9.30 -19.62 20.86
C LEU A 613 -9.76 -20.33 22.14
N GLN A 614 -8.93 -20.33 23.19
CA GLN A 614 -9.23 -21.05 24.43
C GLN A 614 -10.33 -20.37 25.27
N GLN A 615 -10.66 -19.11 24.99
CA GLN A 615 -11.76 -18.40 25.65
C GLN A 615 -13.10 -18.71 24.95
N GLU A 616 -13.12 -18.64 23.62
CA GLU A 616 -14.33 -18.90 22.80
C GLU A 616 -14.64 -20.41 22.63
N PHE A 617 -13.60 -21.26 22.65
CA PHE A 617 -13.69 -22.71 22.54
C PHE A 617 -12.90 -23.41 23.67
N PRO A 618 -13.43 -23.44 24.91
CA PRO A 618 -12.74 -24.03 26.07
C PRO A 618 -12.30 -25.48 25.87
N VAL A 619 -12.98 -26.26 25.02
CA VAL A 619 -12.58 -27.63 24.66
C VAL A 619 -11.14 -27.71 24.13
N LEU A 620 -10.64 -26.67 23.46
CA LEU A 620 -9.25 -26.60 22.97
C LEU A 620 -8.23 -26.42 24.11
N ALA A 621 -8.64 -25.95 25.30
CA ALA A 621 -7.81 -25.98 26.49
C ALA A 621 -7.92 -27.34 27.22
N GLU A 622 -9.10 -27.96 27.24
CA GLU A 622 -9.34 -29.27 27.84
C GLU A 622 -8.51 -30.38 27.19
N VAL A 623 -8.55 -30.51 25.86
CA VAL A 623 -7.78 -31.53 25.11
C VAL A 623 -6.26 -31.38 25.20
N SER A 624 -5.79 -30.20 25.65
CA SER A 624 -4.38 -29.88 25.87
C SER A 624 -3.86 -30.22 27.27
N LYS A 625 -4.71 -30.73 28.18
CA LYS A 625 -4.29 -31.11 29.54
C LYS A 625 -3.53 -32.44 29.56
N ASP A 626 -2.62 -32.58 30.53
CA ASP A 626 -1.81 -33.77 30.75
C ASP A 626 -2.63 -35.03 31.11
N ASP A 627 -3.84 -34.87 31.63
CA ASP A 627 -4.77 -35.95 31.98
C ASP A 627 -5.85 -36.24 30.90
N ALA A 628 -5.91 -35.47 29.81
CA ALA A 628 -6.97 -35.59 28.80
C ALA A 628 -6.94 -36.89 27.96
N GLY A 629 -5.82 -37.63 27.97
CA GLY A 629 -5.67 -38.90 27.26
C GLY A 629 -5.50 -38.75 25.74
N PRO A 630 -5.58 -39.86 24.97
CA PRO A 630 -5.43 -39.82 23.52
C PRO A 630 -6.53 -39.02 22.84
N THR A 631 -6.16 -37.97 22.10
CA THR A 631 -7.12 -37.05 21.46
C THR A 631 -6.63 -36.59 20.10
N VAL A 632 -7.54 -36.54 19.12
CA VAL A 632 -7.29 -36.09 17.75
C VAL A 632 -8.06 -34.81 17.49
N VAL A 633 -7.32 -33.74 17.14
CA VAL A 633 -7.88 -32.45 16.73
C VAL A 633 -7.59 -32.22 15.25
N LEU A 634 -8.61 -31.86 14.47
CA LEU A 634 -8.50 -31.57 13.04
C LEU A 634 -8.75 -30.07 12.77
N GLU A 635 -7.71 -29.28 12.47
CA GLU A 635 -7.90 -27.94 11.89
C GLU A 635 -8.16 -28.07 10.39
N ILE A 636 -9.28 -27.50 9.91
CA ILE A 636 -9.69 -27.50 8.51
C ILE A 636 -9.57 -26.07 7.97
N GLY A 637 -8.77 -25.89 6.91
CA GLY A 637 -8.36 -24.55 6.46
C GLY A 637 -7.29 -23.96 7.38
N ALA A 638 -6.32 -24.78 7.77
CA ALA A 638 -5.29 -24.42 8.74
C ALA A 638 -4.36 -23.29 8.29
N GLY A 639 -4.25 -23.04 6.98
CA GLY A 639 -3.45 -21.97 6.42
C GLY A 639 -1.97 -22.11 6.80
N ALA A 640 -1.43 -21.09 7.47
CA ALA A 640 -0.08 -21.12 8.03
C ALA A 640 -0.01 -21.65 9.49
N GLY A 641 -1.01 -22.41 9.95
CA GLY A 641 -1.03 -23.05 11.27
C GLY A 641 -1.42 -22.13 12.44
N ASN A 642 -2.22 -21.10 12.17
CA ASN A 642 -2.56 -20.04 13.15
C ASN A 642 -3.54 -20.47 14.26
N THR A 643 -4.08 -21.69 14.23
CA THR A 643 -4.65 -22.39 15.41
C THR A 643 -3.69 -23.48 15.88
N ALA A 644 -3.21 -24.32 14.96
CA ALA A 644 -2.37 -25.48 15.28
C ALA A 644 -1.10 -25.15 16.07
N PHE A 645 -0.31 -24.13 15.70
CA PHE A 645 0.90 -23.77 16.45
C PHE A 645 0.60 -23.15 17.83
N PRO A 646 -0.38 -22.23 18.00
CA PRO A 646 -0.83 -21.82 19.33
C PRO A 646 -1.39 -22.96 20.20
N LEU A 647 -2.06 -23.95 19.62
CA LEU A 647 -2.54 -25.12 20.34
C LEU A 647 -1.36 -26.00 20.79
N LEU A 648 -0.44 -26.32 19.88
CA LEU A 648 0.77 -27.09 20.14
C LEU A 648 1.68 -26.43 21.19
N ALA A 649 1.86 -25.11 21.13
CA ALA A 649 2.70 -24.36 22.07
C ALA A 649 2.13 -24.28 23.50
N ASN A 650 0.82 -24.52 23.68
CA ASN A 650 0.17 -24.61 24.99
C ASN A 650 -0.12 -26.06 25.42
N ASN A 651 0.27 -27.05 24.60
CA ASN A 651 -0.06 -28.45 24.85
C ASN A 651 0.75 -29.06 25.99
N LYS A 652 0.06 -29.73 26.91
CA LYS A 652 0.64 -30.60 27.96
C LYS A 652 0.29 -32.07 27.77
N ASN A 653 -0.70 -32.38 26.92
CA ASN A 653 -1.15 -33.73 26.63
C ASN A 653 -0.08 -34.49 25.80
N PRO A 654 0.56 -35.54 26.35
CA PRO A 654 1.56 -36.32 25.61
C PRO A 654 0.95 -37.18 24.49
N HIS A 655 -0.38 -37.27 24.41
CA HIS A 655 -1.15 -38.06 23.45
C HIS A 655 -2.09 -37.23 22.54
N LEU A 656 -2.00 -35.89 22.58
CA LEU A 656 -2.68 -35.03 21.61
C LEU A 656 -1.99 -35.12 20.24
N LYS A 657 -2.78 -35.37 19.20
CA LYS A 657 -2.38 -35.30 17.79
C LYS A 657 -3.24 -34.26 17.05
N ILE A 658 -2.58 -33.33 16.37
CA ILE A 658 -3.21 -32.26 15.59
C ILE A 658 -3.01 -32.57 14.10
N HIS A 659 -4.10 -32.81 13.37
CA HIS A 659 -4.09 -32.84 11.91
C HIS A 659 -4.46 -31.44 11.40
N ALA A 660 -3.57 -30.81 10.64
CA ALA A 660 -3.68 -29.44 10.17
C ALA A 660 -3.85 -29.43 8.65
N CYS A 661 -5.11 -29.57 8.20
CA CYS A 661 -5.44 -29.74 6.80
C CYS A 661 -5.72 -28.40 6.11
N ASP A 662 -5.20 -28.23 4.90
CA ASP A 662 -5.52 -27.09 4.05
C ASP A 662 -5.65 -27.51 2.56
N PHE A 663 -6.47 -26.77 1.82
CA PHE A 663 -6.71 -26.98 0.39
C PHE A 663 -5.55 -26.45 -0.48
N SER A 664 -4.73 -25.54 0.08
CA SER A 664 -3.53 -24.99 -0.54
C SER A 664 -2.31 -25.82 -0.17
N LYS A 665 -1.70 -26.49 -1.16
CA LYS A 665 -0.41 -27.14 -0.97
C LYS A 665 0.67 -26.17 -0.49
N THR A 666 0.63 -24.91 -0.90
CA THR A 666 1.58 -23.90 -0.44
C THR A 666 1.32 -23.41 0.99
N ALA A 667 0.10 -23.55 1.52
CA ALA A 667 -0.16 -23.37 2.94
C ALA A 667 0.46 -24.51 3.77
N VAL A 668 0.29 -25.76 3.31
CA VAL A 668 0.88 -26.96 3.92
C VAL A 668 2.41 -26.93 3.84
N GLU A 669 2.99 -26.48 2.73
CA GLU A 669 4.43 -26.20 2.59
C GLU A 669 4.90 -25.16 3.62
N VAL A 670 4.15 -24.07 3.86
CA VAL A 670 4.47 -23.06 4.89
C VAL A 670 4.41 -23.65 6.31
N MET A 671 3.40 -24.48 6.63
CA MET A 671 3.32 -25.14 7.94
C MET A 671 4.46 -26.15 8.18
N ARG A 672 4.76 -27.01 7.19
CA ARG A 672 5.83 -28.03 7.30
C ARG A 672 7.23 -27.44 7.42
N ASN A 673 7.44 -26.20 6.97
CA ASN A 673 8.71 -25.47 7.09
C ASN A 673 8.78 -24.56 8.35
N HIS A 674 7.77 -24.57 9.22
CA HIS A 674 7.74 -23.73 10.42
C HIS A 674 8.62 -24.31 11.55
N GLU A 675 9.36 -23.47 12.28
CA GLU A 675 10.32 -23.92 13.31
C GLU A 675 9.70 -24.74 14.45
N ALA A 676 8.41 -24.52 14.74
CA ALA A 676 7.65 -25.24 15.76
C ALA A 676 6.91 -26.48 15.22
N TYR A 677 7.25 -26.98 14.02
CA TYR A 677 6.61 -28.17 13.44
C TYR A 677 7.21 -29.47 14.01
N ASP A 678 6.53 -30.07 15.01
CA ASP A 678 6.86 -31.39 15.55
C ASP A 678 5.95 -32.48 14.97
N ALA A 679 6.49 -33.29 14.05
CA ALA A 679 5.77 -34.40 13.40
C ALA A 679 5.13 -35.43 14.37
N LYS A 680 5.62 -35.51 15.62
CA LYS A 680 4.99 -36.33 16.68
C LYS A 680 3.58 -35.82 16.99
N HIS A 681 3.43 -34.52 17.22
CA HIS A 681 2.20 -33.91 17.72
C HIS A 681 1.37 -33.16 16.66
N ILE A 682 1.97 -32.68 15.58
CA ILE A 682 1.28 -32.06 14.44
C ILE A 682 1.54 -32.86 13.15
N GLN A 683 0.55 -32.89 12.26
CA GLN A 683 0.63 -33.42 10.91
C GLN A 683 -0.14 -32.48 9.97
N ALA A 684 0.58 -31.76 9.11
CA ALA A 684 -0.04 -30.86 8.13
C ALA A 684 -0.16 -31.55 6.76
N ASP A 685 -1.35 -31.55 6.15
CA ASP A 685 -1.63 -32.28 4.90
C ASP A 685 -2.57 -31.53 3.95
N VAL A 686 -2.46 -31.85 2.66
CA VAL A 686 -3.30 -31.24 1.61
C VAL A 686 -4.62 -31.99 1.54
N TRP A 687 -5.73 -31.33 1.84
CA TRP A 687 -7.06 -31.93 1.79
C TRP A 687 -8.13 -30.91 1.42
N ASP A 688 -9.05 -31.33 0.57
CA ASP A 688 -10.28 -30.63 0.25
C ASP A 688 -11.41 -31.19 1.13
N VAL A 689 -11.94 -30.38 2.04
CA VAL A 689 -13.08 -30.77 2.90
C VAL A 689 -14.32 -31.15 2.08
N SER A 690 -14.47 -30.59 0.87
CA SER A 690 -15.51 -30.94 -0.10
C SER A 690 -15.10 -32.05 -1.08
N GLY A 691 -13.94 -32.68 -0.89
CA GLY A 691 -13.42 -33.77 -1.71
C GLY A 691 -14.14 -35.12 -1.56
N ASP A 692 -13.69 -36.14 -2.30
CA ASP A 692 -14.23 -37.52 -2.24
C ASP A 692 -13.57 -38.34 -1.14
N SER A 693 -12.27 -38.15 -0.93
CA SER A 693 -11.48 -38.82 0.09
C SER A 693 -11.53 -38.12 1.44
N LEU A 694 -11.31 -38.90 2.51
CA LEU A 694 -10.91 -38.37 3.81
C LEU A 694 -9.48 -37.79 3.74
N PRO A 695 -9.05 -36.98 4.73
CA PRO A 695 -7.67 -36.52 4.82
C PRO A 695 -6.70 -37.68 5.11
N PRO A 696 -5.40 -37.54 4.81
CA PRO A 696 -4.40 -38.57 5.11
C PRO A 696 -4.38 -38.98 6.58
N ASP A 697 -4.19 -40.28 6.81
CA ASP A 697 -4.07 -40.92 8.13
C ASP A 697 -5.25 -40.66 9.10
N LEU A 698 -6.46 -40.36 8.58
CA LEU A 698 -7.69 -40.23 9.36
C LEU A 698 -8.85 -41.06 8.78
N ASP A 699 -9.26 -42.07 9.53
CA ASP A 699 -10.43 -42.91 9.26
C ASP A 699 -11.76 -42.24 9.66
N GLU A 700 -12.89 -42.87 9.33
CA GLU A 700 -14.20 -42.45 9.85
C GLU A 700 -14.29 -42.64 11.37
N SER A 701 -14.93 -41.69 12.06
CA SER A 701 -15.05 -41.64 13.52
C SER A 701 -13.71 -41.70 14.28
N SER A 702 -12.69 -41.03 13.75
CA SER A 702 -11.34 -40.92 14.35
C SER A 702 -11.10 -39.61 15.12
N VAL A 703 -11.78 -38.52 14.76
CA VAL A 703 -11.54 -37.16 15.27
C VAL A 703 -12.41 -36.84 16.49
N ASP A 704 -11.84 -36.22 17.52
CA ASP A 704 -12.58 -35.77 18.71
C ASP A 704 -13.10 -34.33 18.55
N VAL A 705 -12.28 -33.44 17.99
CA VAL A 705 -12.61 -32.03 17.76
C VAL A 705 -12.16 -31.57 16.36
N ALA A 706 -13.10 -31.08 15.55
CA ALA A 706 -12.82 -30.37 14.31
C ALA A 706 -12.83 -28.84 14.56
N VAL A 707 -11.95 -28.10 13.90
CA VAL A 707 -11.85 -26.63 13.99
C VAL A 707 -11.99 -26.02 12.61
N MET A 708 -12.97 -25.15 12.42
CA MET A 708 -13.31 -24.51 11.15
C MET A 708 -13.40 -23.00 11.32
N ILE A 709 -12.31 -22.27 11.02
CA ILE A 709 -12.22 -20.82 11.27
C ILE A 709 -11.80 -20.04 10.02
N PHE A 710 -12.75 -19.35 9.39
CA PHE A 710 -12.63 -18.63 8.11
C PHE A 710 -12.32 -19.53 6.89
N ILE A 711 -13.02 -20.66 6.82
CA ILE A 711 -12.88 -21.72 5.80
C ILE A 711 -14.20 -21.96 5.06
N PHE A 712 -15.33 -21.97 5.76
CA PHE A 712 -16.62 -22.36 5.20
C PHE A 712 -17.14 -21.31 4.22
N SER A 713 -16.79 -20.03 4.45
CA SER A 713 -17.02 -18.94 3.49
C SER A 713 -16.17 -19.02 2.21
N ALA A 714 -15.05 -19.75 2.20
CA ALA A 714 -14.22 -19.90 0.99
C ALA A 714 -14.79 -20.94 0.00
N LEU A 715 -15.73 -21.77 0.48
CA LEU A 715 -16.45 -22.77 -0.30
C LEU A 715 -17.57 -22.15 -1.14
N SER A 716 -17.89 -22.79 -2.26
CA SER A 716 -19.13 -22.53 -3.03
C SER A 716 -20.35 -23.01 -2.24
N PRO A 717 -21.54 -22.40 -2.42
CA PRO A 717 -22.79 -22.94 -1.90
C PRO A 717 -23.04 -24.42 -2.26
N THR A 718 -22.52 -24.88 -3.40
CA THR A 718 -22.60 -26.27 -3.87
C THR A 718 -21.68 -27.25 -3.12
N GLU A 719 -20.65 -26.75 -2.44
CA GLU A 719 -19.62 -27.56 -1.76
C GLU A 719 -19.99 -27.84 -0.28
N TRP A 720 -20.82 -26.99 0.35
CA TRP A 720 -21.13 -27.03 1.78
C TRP A 720 -21.72 -28.35 2.29
N GLN A 721 -22.75 -28.90 1.65
CA GLN A 721 -23.39 -30.13 2.14
C GLN A 721 -22.40 -31.31 2.20
N ARG A 722 -21.46 -31.35 1.25
CA ARG A 722 -20.43 -32.39 1.16
C ARG A 722 -19.35 -32.17 2.21
N ALA A 723 -18.97 -30.92 2.46
CA ALA A 723 -18.10 -30.56 3.57
C ALA A 723 -18.69 -30.96 4.93
N VAL A 724 -19.95 -30.64 5.21
CA VAL A 724 -20.66 -31.03 6.45
C VAL A 724 -20.70 -32.56 6.60
N ARG A 725 -21.05 -33.29 5.55
CA ARG A 725 -21.03 -34.77 5.57
C ARG A 725 -19.63 -35.36 5.82
N ASN A 726 -18.58 -34.80 5.22
CA ASN A 726 -17.21 -35.27 5.44
C ASN A 726 -16.73 -34.99 6.87
N VAL A 727 -17.07 -33.85 7.46
CA VAL A 727 -16.80 -33.55 8.88
C VAL A 727 -17.58 -34.49 9.80
N HIS A 728 -18.86 -34.77 9.50
CA HIS A 728 -19.67 -35.75 10.22
C HIS A 728 -19.08 -37.17 10.14
N ARG A 729 -18.55 -37.59 8.99
CA ARG A 729 -17.87 -38.90 8.84
C ARG A 729 -16.62 -39.00 9.70
N LEU A 730 -15.82 -37.94 9.78
CA LEU A 730 -14.55 -37.92 10.52
C LEU A 730 -14.72 -37.89 12.04
N LEU A 731 -15.72 -37.18 12.56
CA LEU A 731 -15.94 -37.05 14.00
C LEU A 731 -16.43 -38.35 14.63
N LYS A 732 -15.92 -38.65 15.83
CA LYS A 732 -16.48 -39.65 16.75
C LYS A 732 -17.92 -39.28 17.14
N PRO A 733 -18.78 -40.25 17.52
CA PRO A 733 -20.07 -39.95 18.16
C PRO A 733 -19.87 -39.01 19.37
N GLY A 734 -20.68 -37.95 19.46
CA GLY A 734 -20.51 -36.90 20.47
C GLY A 734 -19.31 -35.95 20.26
N GLY A 735 -18.52 -36.10 19.20
CA GLY A 735 -17.41 -35.22 18.83
C GLY A 735 -17.86 -33.81 18.42
N LEU A 736 -16.97 -32.82 18.50
CA LEU A 736 -17.33 -31.40 18.40
C LEU A 736 -16.72 -30.69 17.18
N VAL A 737 -17.47 -29.73 16.61
CA VAL A 737 -16.96 -28.73 15.67
C VAL A 737 -16.89 -27.36 16.36
N CYS A 738 -15.72 -26.74 16.36
CA CYS A 738 -15.51 -25.34 16.74
C CYS A 738 -15.55 -24.47 15.48
N PHE A 739 -16.64 -23.73 15.28
CA PHE A 739 -16.90 -23.00 14.03
C PHE A 739 -16.83 -21.48 14.22
N ARG A 740 -16.16 -20.76 13.31
CA ARG A 740 -16.27 -19.31 13.20
C ARG A 740 -16.05 -18.79 11.78
N ASP A 741 -16.98 -18.01 11.23
CA ASP A 741 -16.85 -17.45 9.88
C ASP A 741 -17.54 -16.06 9.74
N TYR A 742 -17.59 -15.48 8.53
CA TYR A 742 -18.20 -14.17 8.29
C TYR A 742 -19.73 -14.21 8.30
N GLY A 743 -20.35 -13.24 8.98
CA GLY A 743 -21.79 -13.02 8.98
C GLY A 743 -22.21 -11.90 8.02
N ARG A 744 -23.44 -11.97 7.51
CA ARG A 744 -24.04 -10.95 6.64
C ARG A 744 -24.10 -9.59 7.36
N GLY A 745 -23.86 -8.51 6.61
CA GLY A 745 -23.78 -7.15 7.17
C GLY A 745 -22.41 -6.73 7.71
N ASP A 746 -21.41 -7.61 7.71
CA ASP A 746 -20.03 -7.23 8.02
C ASP A 746 -19.53 -6.14 7.07
N LEU A 747 -18.82 -5.13 7.58
CA LEU A 747 -18.26 -4.06 6.76
C LEU A 747 -17.38 -4.56 5.59
N ALA A 748 -16.80 -5.76 5.66
CA ALA A 748 -16.08 -6.35 4.53
C ALA A 748 -17.01 -6.74 3.36
N GLN A 749 -18.27 -7.12 3.62
CA GLN A 749 -19.30 -7.35 2.60
C GLN A 749 -19.76 -6.02 1.98
N VAL A 750 -20.17 -5.09 2.84
CA VAL A 750 -20.76 -3.81 2.44
C VAL A 750 -19.81 -2.99 1.54
N ARG A 751 -18.49 -3.08 1.76
CA ARG A 751 -17.50 -2.32 1.00
C ARG A 751 -16.97 -2.98 -0.29
N PHE A 752 -17.56 -4.07 -0.78
CA PHE A 752 -17.08 -4.69 -2.04
C PHE A 752 -17.22 -3.72 -3.23
N ARG A 753 -16.10 -3.47 -3.92
CA ARG A 753 -16.05 -2.66 -5.15
C ARG A 753 -16.73 -3.40 -6.31
N LYS A 754 -17.25 -2.65 -7.28
CA LYS A 754 -17.86 -3.15 -8.53
C LYS A 754 -16.98 -4.20 -9.24
N GLY A 755 -17.60 -5.22 -9.83
CA GLY A 755 -16.91 -6.32 -10.52
C GLY A 755 -16.29 -7.35 -9.56
N ARG A 756 -16.95 -7.60 -8.41
CA ARG A 756 -16.51 -8.58 -7.39
C ARG A 756 -17.63 -9.50 -6.87
N TYR A 757 -18.89 -9.20 -7.17
CA TYR A 757 -20.05 -10.05 -6.85
C TYR A 757 -20.08 -11.28 -7.78
N LEU A 758 -20.22 -12.47 -7.21
CA LEU A 758 -20.36 -13.75 -7.93
C LEU A 758 -21.83 -14.20 -7.98
N GLU A 759 -22.46 -14.24 -6.80
CA GLU A 759 -23.82 -14.67 -6.47
C GLU A 759 -24.26 -13.95 -5.17
N GLU A 760 -25.51 -14.12 -4.73
CA GLU A 760 -25.99 -13.43 -3.53
C GLU A 760 -25.16 -13.84 -2.29
N ASN A 761 -24.75 -12.85 -1.48
CA ASN A 761 -23.75 -12.97 -0.42
C ASN A 761 -22.37 -13.55 -0.82
N PHE A 762 -22.10 -13.88 -2.09
CA PHE A 762 -20.88 -14.56 -2.55
C PHE A 762 -20.00 -13.66 -3.43
N TYR A 763 -18.72 -13.52 -3.07
CA TYR A 763 -17.81 -12.54 -3.66
C TYR A 763 -16.42 -13.11 -3.93
N VAL A 764 -15.71 -12.48 -4.86
CA VAL A 764 -14.27 -12.68 -5.08
C VAL A 764 -13.47 -11.52 -4.48
N ARG A 765 -12.40 -11.85 -3.74
CA ARG A 765 -11.48 -10.90 -3.09
C ARG A 765 -10.45 -10.34 -4.08
N GLY A 766 -9.68 -9.34 -3.64
CA GLY A 766 -8.65 -8.67 -4.45
C GLY A 766 -7.65 -9.65 -5.08
N ASP A 767 -7.20 -10.62 -4.27
CA ASP A 767 -6.28 -11.73 -4.59
C ASP A 767 -6.89 -12.87 -5.44
N GLY A 768 -8.19 -12.87 -5.70
CA GLY A 768 -8.89 -13.92 -6.43
C GLY A 768 -9.47 -15.06 -5.57
N THR A 769 -9.27 -15.05 -4.25
CA THR A 769 -9.93 -16.00 -3.34
C THR A 769 -11.43 -15.69 -3.18
N ARG A 770 -12.25 -16.69 -2.85
CA ARG A 770 -13.71 -16.55 -2.68
C ARG A 770 -14.09 -16.23 -1.22
N VAL A 771 -15.22 -15.58 -0.99
CA VAL A 771 -15.83 -15.39 0.34
C VAL A 771 -17.35 -15.28 0.27
N TYR A 772 -18.04 -16.05 1.11
CA TYR A 772 -19.47 -15.97 1.43
C TYR A 772 -19.71 -15.23 2.75
N PHE A 773 -20.89 -14.63 2.93
CA PHE A 773 -21.33 -13.99 4.17
C PHE A 773 -22.68 -14.55 4.61
N PHE A 774 -22.67 -15.38 5.66
CA PHE A 774 -23.84 -16.17 6.04
C PHE A 774 -24.87 -15.39 6.86
N ASP A 775 -26.15 -15.66 6.62
CA ASP A 775 -27.20 -15.35 7.61
C ASP A 775 -27.26 -16.46 8.68
N THR A 776 -27.57 -16.11 9.93
CA THR A 776 -27.55 -17.07 11.06
C THR A 776 -28.52 -18.24 10.82
N ASP A 777 -29.73 -17.94 10.33
CA ASP A 777 -30.78 -18.93 10.05
C ASP A 777 -30.45 -19.82 8.84
N GLU A 778 -29.66 -19.30 7.88
CA GLU A 778 -29.16 -20.07 6.75
C GLU A 778 -28.12 -21.08 7.23
N LEU A 779 -27.13 -20.62 8.00
CA LEU A 779 -26.09 -21.48 8.56
C LEU A 779 -26.70 -22.54 9.50
N ALA A 780 -27.70 -22.20 10.31
CA ALA A 780 -28.46 -23.17 11.11
C ALA A 780 -29.07 -24.28 10.23
N LYS A 781 -29.76 -23.92 9.14
CA LYS A 781 -30.35 -24.88 8.18
C LYS A 781 -29.31 -25.72 7.45
N ILE A 782 -28.07 -25.24 7.29
CA ILE A 782 -26.96 -26.01 6.72
C ILE A 782 -26.46 -27.08 7.69
N TRP A 783 -26.33 -26.76 8.99
CA TRP A 783 -25.83 -27.69 10.01
C TRP A 783 -26.89 -28.66 10.56
N SER A 784 -28.18 -28.28 10.58
CA SER A 784 -29.30 -29.15 10.96
C SER A 784 -29.71 -30.16 9.87
N GLN A 785 -28.90 -30.40 8.84
CA GLN A 785 -29.22 -31.38 7.79
C GLN A 785 -29.18 -32.81 8.33
N THR A 786 -30.13 -33.63 7.87
CA THR A 786 -30.24 -35.06 8.18
C THR A 786 -29.45 -35.90 7.17
N ASN A 787 -29.12 -37.14 7.53
CA ASN A 787 -28.55 -38.07 6.56
C ASN A 787 -29.65 -38.55 5.61
N ALA A 788 -29.50 -38.26 4.31
CA ALA A 788 -30.36 -38.82 3.27
C ALA A 788 -29.98 -40.29 3.02
N GLY A 789 -30.59 -41.20 3.77
CA GLY A 789 -30.28 -42.64 3.72
C GLY A 789 -31.41 -43.55 4.21
N ASP A 790 -32.00 -43.26 5.37
CA ASP A 790 -32.92 -44.16 6.08
C ASP A 790 -34.29 -43.50 6.37
N ASP A 791 -35.35 -44.31 6.31
CA ASP A 791 -36.75 -43.90 6.53
C ASP A 791 -37.15 -43.87 8.03
N GLU A 792 -38.20 -43.09 8.34
CA GLU A 792 -38.99 -43.10 9.59
C GLU A 792 -38.31 -42.82 10.96
N GLU A 793 -37.17 -42.11 11.03
CA GLU A 793 -36.93 -41.05 12.05
C GLU A 793 -35.61 -40.30 11.75
N SER A 794 -35.69 -39.21 10.97
CA SER A 794 -34.49 -38.53 10.44
C SER A 794 -33.80 -37.64 11.48
N VAL A 795 -32.89 -38.23 12.27
CA VAL A 795 -32.01 -37.50 13.21
C VAL A 795 -31.05 -36.56 12.44
N PRO A 796 -30.84 -35.30 12.89
CA PRO A 796 -29.86 -34.40 12.27
C PRO A 796 -28.43 -34.91 12.48
N MET A 797 -27.53 -34.65 11.53
CA MET A 797 -26.10 -35.00 11.66
C MET A 797 -25.42 -34.30 12.84
N PHE A 798 -25.93 -33.13 13.24
CA PHE A 798 -25.37 -32.33 14.31
C PHE A 798 -26.46 -31.72 15.20
N GLU A 799 -26.25 -31.81 16.51
CA GLU A 799 -26.85 -30.93 17.51
C GLU A 799 -26.14 -29.56 17.49
N ILE A 800 -26.90 -28.47 17.51
CA ILE A 800 -26.36 -27.10 17.60
C ILE A 800 -26.29 -26.69 19.08
N GLU A 801 -25.13 -26.83 19.72
CA GLU A 801 -24.93 -26.41 21.12
C GLU A 801 -24.98 -24.87 21.28
N ASN A 802 -24.51 -24.14 20.26
CA ASN A 802 -24.60 -22.69 20.14
C ASN A 802 -24.41 -22.32 18.66
N LEU A 803 -25.19 -21.36 18.16
CA LEU A 803 -24.86 -20.60 16.96
C LEU A 803 -25.31 -19.15 17.16
N GLN A 804 -24.38 -18.20 17.14
CA GLN A 804 -24.62 -16.79 17.45
C GLN A 804 -23.85 -15.83 16.54
N ALA A 805 -24.37 -14.62 16.38
CA ALA A 805 -23.68 -13.52 15.70
C ALA A 805 -22.84 -12.70 16.68
N ASP A 806 -21.52 -12.80 16.56
CA ASP A 806 -20.56 -11.90 17.19
C ASP A 806 -20.51 -10.58 16.40
N ARG A 807 -21.38 -9.65 16.80
CA ARG A 807 -21.41 -8.27 16.30
C ARG A 807 -20.54 -7.36 17.15
N ARG A 808 -19.70 -6.55 16.51
CA ARG A 808 -18.84 -5.56 17.20
C ARG A 808 -18.82 -4.24 16.46
N LEU A 809 -18.94 -3.15 17.21
CA LEU A 809 -18.68 -1.81 16.68
C LEU A 809 -17.22 -1.46 16.97
N LEU A 810 -16.35 -1.58 15.96
CA LEU A 810 -15.01 -1.02 16.02
C LEU A 810 -15.09 0.47 15.69
N VAL A 811 -14.37 1.33 16.40
CA VAL A 811 -14.39 2.77 16.14
C VAL A 811 -13.00 3.31 15.89
N ASN A 812 -12.90 4.26 14.95
CA ASN A 812 -11.70 5.06 14.81
C ASN A 812 -11.91 6.41 15.49
N ARG A 813 -11.46 6.52 16.75
CA ARG A 813 -11.60 7.72 17.59
C ARG A 813 -11.03 8.98 16.94
N ALA A 814 -9.93 8.86 16.17
CA ALA A 814 -9.29 9.98 15.49
C ALA A 814 -10.07 10.54 14.28
N LYS A 815 -10.79 9.69 13.54
CA LYS A 815 -11.65 10.09 12.40
C LYS A 815 -13.15 10.19 12.74
N LYS A 816 -13.55 9.83 13.97
CA LYS A 816 -14.95 9.56 14.38
C LYS A 816 -15.72 8.59 13.46
N LEU A 817 -15.05 7.58 12.91
CA LEU A 817 -15.69 6.56 12.06
C LEU A 817 -16.18 5.36 12.88
N LYS A 818 -17.44 4.96 12.66
CA LYS A 818 -18.01 3.67 13.07
C LYS A 818 -17.66 2.57 12.04
N MET A 819 -17.35 1.36 12.48
CA MET A 819 -17.06 0.19 11.65
C MET A 819 -17.69 -1.08 12.23
N TYR A 820 -18.90 -1.40 11.77
CA TYR A 820 -19.64 -2.59 12.21
C TYR A 820 -19.04 -3.86 11.64
N ARG A 821 -18.73 -4.83 12.51
CA ARG A 821 -18.22 -6.15 12.16
C ARG A 821 -19.22 -7.24 12.56
N CYS A 822 -19.34 -8.27 11.74
CA CYS A 822 -20.25 -9.38 11.94
C CYS A 822 -19.55 -10.71 11.64
N TRP A 823 -19.54 -11.60 12.62
CA TRP A 823 -19.04 -12.97 12.48
C TRP A 823 -20.08 -13.93 13.04
N LEU A 824 -20.25 -15.09 12.43
CA LEU A 824 -21.00 -16.18 13.03
C LEU A 824 -20.02 -17.09 13.79
N GLN A 825 -20.36 -17.44 15.02
CA GLN A 825 -19.60 -18.38 15.85
C GLN A 825 -20.55 -19.48 16.33
N GLY A 826 -20.12 -20.73 16.23
CA GLY A 826 -20.94 -21.87 16.61
C GLY A 826 -20.16 -23.04 17.19
N ARG A 827 -20.88 -23.91 17.89
CA ARG A 827 -20.44 -25.23 18.35
C ARG A 827 -21.47 -26.25 17.94
N PHE A 828 -21.02 -27.27 17.22
CA PHE A 828 -21.86 -28.35 16.71
C PHE A 828 -21.37 -29.68 17.26
N ARG A 829 -22.26 -30.49 17.83
CA ARG A 829 -21.93 -31.82 18.35
C ARG A 829 -22.48 -32.88 17.40
N LYS A 830 -21.65 -33.85 17.01
CA LYS A 830 -22.12 -35.00 16.23
C LYS A 830 -23.08 -35.84 17.08
N SER A 831 -24.26 -36.09 16.54
CA SER A 831 -25.31 -36.94 17.13
C SER A 831 -24.87 -38.41 17.32
#